data_AF-A0A2P4YLL1-F1
#
_entry.id   AF-A0A2P4YLL1-F1
#
_cell.length_a   1.000
_cell.length_b   1.000
_cell.length_c   1.000
_cell.angle_alpha   90.00
_cell.angle_beta   90.00
_cell.angle_gamma   90.00
#
_symmetry.space_group_name_H-M   'P 1'
#
loop_
_entity.id
_entity.type
_entity.pdbx_description
1 polymer ?
#
loop_
_entity_poly.entity_id
_entity_poly.type
_entity_poly.pdbx_seq_one_letter_code
_entity_poly.pdbx_strand_id
1 'polypeptide(L)'
;MESRLTQVLFFVWGTVVFVLHMHAESISGLPQCQMQVKPWFSSQPSCSLLVLDCYASNFTGSAEEITAQWNDFDPKTPACVAIRHCSRLEVPPILTQFTQLKVLKVYNSTIKTWDDNAAITETHHPNLIMLFLVRVNMTDGKLPPGLQGDELPRSLSDIEFCVTNLRTLPDDFDLKWPQFAIIYFEASNFTEVPPALARLAPYDLSLALNPISSIPAKLFDGDIRYLHVGGTLISALPQRVTGVSHSLKLRVDNTNVSFFWDWIDPVIEKGETLVHSNVPNIIASNSPYCLELQRIFDGKQVNFSVVNRDGLSQILSNASEKNWARLKRAVFCDQIGGAIMTKPVSHPISRATEYVRLSFRWFAMWWVIILGVHIVACGYNVAYAKFYHNYGDTFLSYTLEANRIGLPRQHFPVITYVYMTLAAVHGMYALLMIIGSARNHTLTFSSGKLQDVPNLFSWLYEKFAGRRGLLGVNGRHFDLVIICREVLQTILQTIQAVRMSKYLPRATLNRFYVCLVAINCWSSSTIYSRWFWKDEARRRFAVILFDVVLNLVSALGVPFIIVMSYLDLFHADAIGFDFSTLGDEEWVAQLFNEVQMVIVMSWFDLMSRVVFTFGLVASCADLKDLLCSQSTNVNHVYQNANLVNSLSPLMLSRLIDKKADNFNGVISSRCASVQPALQKENSYAEKLLQTPRLRNFIKTFRFGSAIWGIVIVILHVIAVIQPALFECATKVHPMAGVLPSCYIVNFNCHALRITGRLDETLHEWNKFDHKTTMTLRILHCPALEIPASFQNFPHLQQVVVYNSTIVDWSVENAITSTNHPDMIILYVVRVNMTDGMLPPGLQSLSFPPGSGIYLENSRLTEVVPALAWLKPVYLIMNNNPITKVSPEIFEGVLNYLTLGGTKLTELPQNVAEPSTALYYLDITDTDVTFFWAWMDPLVEDMFGAMPLLSAGGSPYCSDLDSIMSGKSSDFRIPFEMGYSPLLMNASEENWGTLLQAVDCSPPLGTTHFPLESWDKMYGIELA
;
A
#
# COMPACT_ATOMS: atom_id res chain seq x y z
N MET A 1 24.94 -12.84 -47.11
CA MET A 1 23.70 -13.59 -47.45
C MET A 1 22.89 -13.87 -46.18
N GLU A 2 23.52 -14.26 -45.08
CA GLU A 2 22.88 -14.56 -43.79
C GLU A 2 22.17 -13.37 -43.13
N SER A 3 22.79 -12.18 -43.12
CA SER A 3 22.12 -10.95 -42.64
C SER A 3 20.79 -10.68 -43.35
N ARG A 4 20.65 -11.08 -44.63
CA ARG A 4 19.40 -10.91 -45.37
C ARG A 4 18.35 -11.96 -45.00
N LEU A 5 18.74 -13.20 -44.72
CA LEU A 5 17.80 -14.25 -44.30
C LEU A 5 17.23 -13.97 -42.91
N THR A 6 18.06 -13.52 -41.97
CA THR A 6 17.63 -13.09 -40.63
C THR A 6 16.72 -11.87 -40.72
N GLN A 7 17.08 -10.88 -41.56
CA GLN A 7 16.19 -9.75 -41.84
C GLN A 7 14.85 -10.21 -42.42
N VAL A 8 14.84 -11.19 -43.33
CA VAL A 8 13.62 -11.76 -43.93
C VAL A 8 12.79 -12.52 -42.90
N LEU A 9 13.38 -13.27 -41.98
CA LEU A 9 12.66 -14.01 -40.95
C LEU A 9 12.08 -13.09 -39.87
N PHE A 10 12.84 -12.09 -39.39
CA PHE A 10 12.29 -11.04 -38.52
C PHE A 10 11.19 -10.25 -39.21
N PHE A 11 11.32 -10.03 -40.52
CA PHE A 11 10.29 -9.43 -41.32
C PHE A 11 9.03 -10.31 -41.41
N VAL A 12 9.15 -11.62 -41.67
CA VAL A 12 8.02 -12.56 -41.73
C VAL A 12 7.36 -12.74 -40.36
N TRP A 13 8.13 -12.84 -39.28
CA TRP A 13 7.59 -12.95 -37.92
C TRP A 13 6.92 -11.65 -37.46
N GLY A 14 7.58 -10.52 -37.70
CA GLY A 14 6.98 -9.21 -37.56
C GLY A 14 5.69 -9.11 -38.35
N THR A 15 5.63 -9.71 -39.55
CA THR A 15 4.41 -9.80 -40.37
C THR A 15 3.35 -10.70 -39.74
N VAL A 16 3.69 -11.84 -39.14
CA VAL A 16 2.71 -12.74 -38.49
C VAL A 16 2.15 -12.14 -37.20
N VAL A 17 3.01 -11.58 -36.33
CA VAL A 17 2.56 -10.85 -35.14
C VAL A 17 1.73 -9.65 -35.55
N PHE A 18 2.16 -8.94 -36.61
CA PHE A 18 1.37 -7.89 -37.20
C PHE A 18 0.03 -8.43 -37.70
N VAL A 19 -0.04 -9.57 -38.39
CA VAL A 19 -1.31 -10.17 -38.85
C VAL A 19 -2.21 -10.59 -37.70
N LEU A 20 -1.68 -11.18 -36.63
CA LEU A 20 -2.46 -11.56 -35.44
C LEU A 20 -2.91 -10.35 -34.64
N HIS A 21 -2.05 -9.35 -34.48
CA HIS A 21 -2.42 -8.08 -33.88
C HIS A 21 -3.43 -7.35 -34.75
N MET A 22 -3.31 -7.40 -36.08
CA MET A 22 -4.28 -6.88 -37.03
C MET A 22 -5.59 -7.68 -36.99
N HIS A 23 -5.55 -9.00 -36.74
CA HIS A 23 -6.74 -9.83 -36.55
C HIS A 23 -7.44 -9.50 -35.23
N ALA A 24 -6.70 -9.43 -34.13
CA ALA A 24 -7.22 -9.01 -32.85
C ALA A 24 -7.75 -7.57 -32.92
N GLU A 25 -7.05 -6.66 -33.60
CA GLU A 25 -7.54 -5.30 -33.83
C GLU A 25 -8.72 -5.25 -34.81
N SER A 26 -8.84 -6.23 -35.72
CA SER A 26 -10.00 -6.38 -36.60
C SER A 26 -11.26 -6.81 -35.85
N ILE A 27 -11.12 -7.45 -34.68
CA ILE A 27 -12.26 -7.68 -33.79
C ILE A 27 -12.78 -6.31 -33.39
N SER A 28 -14.04 -6.07 -33.69
CA SER A 28 -14.66 -4.80 -33.39
C SER A 28 -14.70 -4.63 -31.88
N GLY A 29 -14.15 -3.51 -31.39
CA GLY A 29 -14.26 -3.19 -29.98
C GLY A 29 -15.72 -2.99 -29.61
N LEU A 30 -16.12 -3.47 -28.44
CA LEU A 30 -17.45 -3.24 -27.92
C LEU A 30 -17.53 -1.82 -27.36
N PRO A 31 -18.38 -0.94 -27.91
CA PRO A 31 -18.52 0.43 -27.41
C PRO A 31 -18.97 0.49 -25.95
N GLN A 32 -19.72 -0.52 -25.49
CA GLN A 32 -20.14 -0.68 -24.11
C GLN A 32 -19.00 -1.08 -23.16
N CYS A 33 -17.88 -1.59 -23.66
CA CYS A 33 -16.76 -1.98 -22.81
C CYS A 33 -15.65 -0.92 -22.78
N GLN A 34 -15.56 -0.19 -21.67
CA GLN A 34 -14.61 0.92 -21.52
C GLN A 34 -13.19 0.45 -21.22
N MET A 35 -13.05 -0.73 -20.61
CA MET A 35 -11.78 -1.40 -20.41
C MET A 35 -11.88 -2.79 -20.99
N GLN A 36 -11.57 -2.88 -22.28
CA GLN A 36 -11.56 -4.12 -23.03
C GLN A 36 -10.15 -4.48 -23.45
N VAL A 37 -9.90 -5.78 -23.51
CA VAL A 37 -8.79 -6.36 -24.25
C VAL A 37 -9.38 -7.25 -25.33
N LYS A 38 -8.72 -7.31 -26.49
CA LYS A 38 -9.08 -8.19 -27.60
C LYS A 38 -8.10 -9.35 -27.62
N PRO A 39 -8.45 -10.48 -26.99
CA PRO A 39 -7.53 -11.60 -26.90
C PRO A 39 -7.24 -12.10 -28.31
N TRP A 40 -5.98 -12.40 -28.64
CA TRP A 40 -5.57 -12.83 -29.99
C TRP A 40 -6.27 -14.10 -30.48
N PHE A 41 -6.86 -14.87 -29.56
CA PHE A 41 -7.48 -16.17 -29.82
C PHE A 41 -8.94 -16.25 -29.41
N SER A 42 -9.52 -15.13 -28.94
CA SER A 42 -10.96 -15.09 -28.67
C SER A 42 -11.64 -14.39 -29.83
N SER A 43 -12.77 -14.93 -30.26
CA SER A 43 -13.68 -14.22 -31.16
C SER A 43 -14.47 -13.13 -30.44
N GLN A 44 -14.47 -13.13 -29.10
CA GLN A 44 -15.15 -12.15 -28.25
C GLN A 44 -14.15 -11.37 -27.39
N PRO A 45 -14.32 -10.05 -27.23
CA PRO A 45 -13.47 -9.26 -26.35
C PRO A 45 -13.78 -9.56 -24.87
N SER A 46 -12.77 -9.44 -24.02
CA SER A 46 -12.93 -9.51 -22.56
C SER A 46 -13.21 -8.12 -22.01
N CYS A 47 -14.15 -8.01 -21.08
CA CYS A 47 -14.60 -6.73 -20.58
C CYS A 47 -14.44 -6.60 -19.07
N SER A 48 -13.48 -5.79 -18.60
CA SER A 48 -13.28 -5.57 -17.16
C SER A 48 -14.19 -4.45 -16.62
N LEU A 49 -14.44 -3.41 -17.42
CA LEU A 49 -15.35 -2.31 -17.11
C LEU A 49 -16.46 -2.23 -18.17
N LEU A 50 -17.62 -2.76 -17.80
CA LEU A 50 -18.81 -2.75 -18.63
C LEU A 50 -19.66 -1.51 -18.33
N VAL A 51 -20.01 -0.75 -19.36
CA VAL A 51 -20.91 0.40 -19.30
C VAL A 51 -22.08 0.18 -20.25
N LEU A 52 -23.23 -0.16 -19.70
CA LEU A 52 -24.48 -0.28 -20.43
C LEU A 52 -25.21 1.06 -20.40
N ASP A 53 -25.29 1.76 -21.53
CA ASP A 53 -26.00 3.03 -21.65
C ASP A 53 -27.19 2.89 -22.61
N CYS A 54 -28.40 2.78 -22.05
CA CYS A 54 -29.63 2.58 -22.81
C CYS A 54 -29.92 3.74 -23.77
N TYR A 55 -29.62 4.98 -23.36
CA TYR A 55 -29.84 6.16 -24.20
C TYR A 55 -28.87 6.19 -25.38
N ALA A 56 -27.58 5.95 -25.12
CA ALA A 56 -26.57 5.90 -26.18
C ALA A 56 -26.83 4.75 -27.17
N SER A 57 -27.39 3.65 -26.69
CA SER A 57 -27.65 2.44 -27.48
C SER A 57 -29.07 2.39 -28.06
N ASN A 58 -29.88 3.42 -27.84
CA ASN A 58 -31.25 3.55 -28.34
C ASN A 58 -32.19 2.38 -27.98
N PHE A 59 -32.02 1.81 -26.78
CA PHE A 59 -32.93 0.79 -26.23
C PHE A 59 -33.55 1.25 -24.91
N THR A 60 -34.65 0.62 -24.51
CA THR A 60 -35.39 1.07 -23.32
C THR A 60 -34.84 0.53 -22.01
N GLY A 61 -34.26 -0.68 -22.06
CA GLY A 61 -33.67 -1.39 -20.93
C GLY A 61 -34.36 -2.71 -20.60
N SER A 62 -35.15 -3.27 -21.52
CA SER A 62 -35.83 -4.55 -21.31
C SER A 62 -34.83 -5.70 -21.18
N ALA A 63 -35.23 -6.78 -20.50
CA ALA A 63 -34.32 -7.89 -20.21
C ALA A 63 -33.78 -8.54 -21.49
N GLU A 64 -34.59 -8.60 -22.55
CA GLU A 64 -34.18 -9.12 -23.87
C GLU A 64 -33.12 -8.23 -24.54
N GLU A 65 -33.31 -6.90 -24.52
CA GLU A 65 -32.35 -5.93 -25.08
C GLU A 65 -31.00 -5.99 -24.35
N ILE A 66 -31.02 -6.07 -23.02
CA ILE A 66 -29.81 -6.13 -22.20
C ILE A 66 -29.10 -7.48 -22.39
N THR A 67 -29.84 -8.58 -22.39
CA THR A 67 -29.27 -9.92 -22.59
C THR A 67 -28.61 -10.03 -23.96
N ALA A 68 -29.21 -9.46 -25.00
CA ALA A 68 -28.60 -9.40 -26.33
C ALA A 68 -27.23 -8.70 -26.31
N GLN A 69 -27.11 -7.58 -25.59
CA GLN A 69 -25.85 -6.83 -25.44
C GLN A 69 -24.81 -7.56 -24.56
N TRP A 70 -25.26 -8.29 -23.54
CA TRP A 70 -24.37 -8.99 -22.60
C TRP A 70 -23.88 -10.35 -23.13
N ASN A 71 -24.46 -10.85 -24.23
CA ASN A 71 -23.98 -12.03 -24.94
C ASN A 71 -22.77 -11.76 -25.86
N ASP A 72 -22.40 -10.49 -26.06
CA ASP A 72 -21.33 -10.09 -26.99
C ASP A 72 -19.90 -10.23 -26.40
N PHE A 73 -19.79 -10.45 -25.09
CA PHE A 73 -18.52 -10.61 -24.36
C PHE A 73 -18.63 -11.74 -23.32
N ASP A 74 -17.50 -12.17 -22.76
CA ASP A 74 -17.51 -13.19 -21.70
C ASP A 74 -18.08 -12.61 -20.39
N PRO A 75 -19.26 -13.10 -19.93
CA PRO A 75 -19.95 -12.57 -18.75
C PRO A 75 -19.20 -12.78 -17.43
N LYS A 76 -18.12 -13.58 -17.40
CA LYS A 76 -17.29 -13.79 -16.20
C LYS A 76 -16.20 -12.74 -16.03
N THR A 77 -15.93 -11.94 -17.05
CA THR A 77 -14.85 -10.94 -17.06
C THR A 77 -15.16 -9.59 -16.39
N PRO A 78 -16.42 -9.11 -16.28
CA PRO A 78 -16.70 -7.83 -15.66
C PRO A 78 -16.35 -7.80 -14.17
N ALA A 79 -15.41 -6.93 -13.82
CA ALA A 79 -15.12 -6.56 -12.43
C ALA A 79 -15.97 -5.37 -11.99
N CYS A 80 -16.38 -4.52 -12.93
CA CYS A 80 -17.24 -3.36 -12.68
C CYS A 80 -18.31 -3.25 -13.77
N VAL A 81 -19.57 -3.10 -13.37
CA VAL A 81 -20.71 -2.89 -14.25
C VAL A 81 -21.39 -1.57 -13.92
N ALA A 82 -21.58 -0.73 -14.92
CA ALA A 82 -22.30 0.53 -14.80
C ALA A 82 -23.46 0.59 -15.81
N ILE A 83 -24.69 0.52 -15.32
CA ILE A 83 -25.93 0.66 -16.09
C ILE A 83 -26.38 2.12 -16.04
N ARG A 84 -26.73 2.72 -17.18
CA ARG A 84 -27.04 4.16 -17.29
C ARG A 84 -28.22 4.42 -18.21
N HIS A 85 -28.99 5.45 -17.86
CA HIS A 85 -29.96 6.09 -18.76
C HIS A 85 -31.09 5.18 -19.29
N CYS A 86 -31.44 4.13 -18.53
CA CYS A 86 -32.48 3.18 -18.91
C CYS A 86 -33.86 3.67 -18.47
N SER A 87 -34.72 3.99 -19.44
CA SER A 87 -36.10 4.43 -19.17
C SER A 87 -37.00 3.33 -18.59
N ARG A 88 -36.66 2.05 -18.80
CA ARG A 88 -37.33 0.87 -18.28
C ARG A 88 -36.30 -0.25 -18.11
N LEU A 89 -35.54 -0.23 -17.02
CA LEU A 89 -34.54 -1.24 -16.67
C LEU A 89 -35.22 -2.49 -16.11
N GLU A 90 -35.06 -3.62 -16.80
CA GLU A 90 -35.44 -4.96 -16.36
C GLU A 90 -34.14 -5.76 -16.19
N VAL A 91 -33.71 -5.97 -14.95
CA VAL A 91 -32.41 -6.60 -14.67
C VAL A 91 -32.47 -8.07 -15.04
N PRO A 92 -31.67 -8.54 -16.03
CA PRO A 92 -31.81 -9.90 -16.53
C PRO A 92 -31.05 -10.93 -15.68
N PRO A 93 -31.45 -12.22 -15.72
CA PRO A 93 -30.81 -13.29 -14.94
C PRO A 93 -29.33 -13.51 -15.26
N ILE A 94 -28.86 -13.14 -16.47
CA ILE A 94 -27.44 -13.23 -16.85
C ILE A 94 -26.52 -12.46 -15.90
N LEU A 95 -27.02 -11.48 -15.13
CA LEU A 95 -26.26 -10.81 -14.08
C LEU A 95 -25.65 -11.81 -13.06
N THR A 96 -26.34 -12.92 -12.78
CA THR A 96 -25.87 -13.98 -11.87
C THR A 96 -24.60 -14.70 -12.36
N GLN A 97 -24.28 -14.58 -13.65
CA GLN A 97 -23.06 -15.18 -14.22
C GLN A 97 -21.82 -14.31 -14.00
N PHE A 98 -21.98 -13.09 -13.49
CA PHE A 98 -20.92 -12.11 -13.33
C PHE A 98 -20.16 -12.36 -12.02
N THR A 99 -19.51 -13.52 -11.92
CA THR A 99 -18.90 -14.01 -10.67
C THR A 99 -17.69 -13.19 -10.20
N GLN A 100 -17.07 -12.41 -11.09
CA GLN A 100 -15.94 -11.52 -10.78
C GLN A 100 -16.38 -10.09 -10.43
N LEU A 101 -17.69 -9.82 -10.38
CA LEU A 101 -18.24 -8.50 -10.14
C LEU A 101 -17.87 -8.00 -8.74
N LYS A 102 -17.11 -6.90 -8.70
CA LYS A 102 -16.74 -6.19 -7.47
C LYS A 102 -17.57 -4.93 -7.24
N VAL A 103 -18.06 -4.33 -8.32
CA VAL A 103 -18.76 -3.04 -8.29
C VAL A 103 -19.96 -3.05 -9.24
N LEU A 104 -21.15 -2.78 -8.72
CA LEU A 104 -22.37 -2.59 -9.51
C LEU A 104 -22.90 -1.17 -9.36
N LYS A 105 -23.09 -0.47 -10.47
CA LYS A 105 -23.60 0.91 -10.51
C LYS A 105 -24.81 1.01 -11.43
N VAL A 106 -25.86 1.67 -10.98
CA VAL A 106 -27.03 2.03 -11.78
C VAL A 106 -27.21 3.54 -11.68
N TYR A 107 -27.24 4.22 -12.83
CA TYR A 107 -27.31 5.69 -12.90
C TYR A 107 -28.48 6.15 -13.77
N ASN A 108 -29.23 7.13 -13.29
CA ASN A 108 -30.27 7.85 -14.07
C ASN A 108 -31.21 6.90 -14.84
N SER A 109 -31.79 5.92 -14.14
CA SER A 109 -32.54 4.81 -14.75
C SER A 109 -33.81 4.49 -13.96
N THR A 110 -34.81 3.87 -14.58
CA THR A 110 -36.05 3.45 -13.91
C THR A 110 -36.13 1.92 -13.88
N ILE A 111 -35.96 1.32 -12.70
CA ILE A 111 -36.10 -0.13 -12.49
C ILE A 111 -37.57 -0.51 -12.56
N LYS A 112 -37.93 -1.23 -13.63
CA LYS A 112 -39.26 -1.80 -13.83
C LYS A 112 -39.39 -3.17 -13.17
N THR A 113 -38.40 -4.04 -13.36
CA THR A 113 -38.30 -5.35 -12.69
C THR A 113 -36.85 -5.64 -12.31
N TRP A 114 -36.68 -6.28 -11.16
CA TRP A 114 -35.42 -6.86 -10.72
C TRP A 114 -35.80 -7.97 -9.75
N ASP A 115 -36.00 -9.14 -10.33
CA ASP A 115 -36.61 -10.29 -9.68
C ASP A 115 -35.53 -11.16 -9.00
N ASP A 116 -35.97 -12.15 -8.22
CA ASP A 116 -35.08 -13.02 -7.43
C ASP A 116 -34.14 -13.87 -8.29
N ASN A 117 -34.49 -14.14 -9.55
CA ASN A 117 -33.64 -14.86 -10.50
C ASN A 117 -32.42 -14.05 -10.99
N ALA A 118 -32.38 -12.76 -10.69
CA ALA A 118 -31.26 -11.86 -10.92
C ALA A 118 -30.77 -11.25 -9.60
N ALA A 119 -31.03 -11.92 -8.48
CA ALA A 119 -30.68 -11.42 -7.16
C ALA A 119 -29.17 -11.29 -6.97
N ILE A 120 -28.80 -10.27 -6.19
CA ILE A 120 -27.47 -10.16 -5.62
C ILE A 120 -27.40 -11.07 -4.41
N THR A 121 -26.54 -12.08 -4.47
CA THR A 121 -26.38 -13.07 -3.40
C THR A 121 -24.91 -13.43 -3.24
N GLU A 122 -24.53 -13.89 -2.05
CA GLU A 122 -23.20 -14.44 -1.77
C GLU A 122 -22.82 -15.55 -2.78
N THR A 123 -23.79 -16.35 -3.21
CA THR A 123 -23.57 -17.46 -4.16
C THR A 123 -23.20 -17.01 -5.57
N HIS A 124 -23.81 -15.94 -6.08
CA HIS A 124 -23.62 -15.48 -7.46
C HIS A 124 -22.60 -14.34 -7.55
N HIS A 125 -22.47 -13.53 -6.49
CA HIS A 125 -21.63 -12.33 -6.44
C HIS A 125 -20.78 -12.27 -5.16
N PRO A 126 -19.98 -13.30 -4.83
CA PRO A 126 -19.21 -13.36 -3.58
C PRO A 126 -18.19 -12.22 -3.43
N ASN A 127 -17.75 -11.65 -4.58
CA ASN A 127 -16.75 -10.60 -4.64
C ASN A 127 -17.33 -9.18 -4.65
N LEU A 128 -18.65 -9.01 -4.54
CA LEU A 128 -19.30 -7.70 -4.67
C LEU A 128 -19.04 -6.84 -3.42
N ILE A 129 -18.23 -5.81 -3.58
CA ILE A 129 -17.83 -4.89 -2.50
C ILE A 129 -18.75 -3.67 -2.47
N MET A 130 -19.17 -3.17 -3.64
CA MET A 130 -19.85 -1.89 -3.75
C MET A 130 -21.10 -1.92 -4.64
N LEU A 131 -22.19 -1.30 -4.16
CA LEU A 131 -23.47 -1.17 -4.86
C LEU A 131 -23.94 0.29 -4.87
N PHE A 132 -24.07 0.88 -6.06
CA PHE A 132 -24.51 2.28 -6.21
C PHE A 132 -25.75 2.40 -7.08
N LEU A 133 -26.83 3.01 -6.57
CA LEU A 133 -28.04 3.33 -7.30
C LEU A 133 -28.28 4.85 -7.22
N VAL A 134 -27.89 5.59 -8.26
CA VAL A 134 -27.90 7.05 -8.26
C VAL A 134 -28.85 7.59 -9.32
N ARG A 135 -29.78 8.49 -8.98
CA ARG A 135 -30.84 8.97 -9.89
C ARG A 135 -31.74 7.84 -10.39
N VAL A 136 -32.07 6.88 -9.51
CA VAL A 136 -32.83 5.69 -9.88
C VAL A 136 -34.27 5.76 -9.41
N ASN A 137 -35.22 5.48 -10.31
CA ASN A 137 -36.62 5.31 -9.96
C ASN A 137 -36.95 3.81 -9.86
N MET A 138 -37.44 3.38 -8.70
CA MET A 138 -37.91 2.02 -8.44
C MET A 138 -39.43 1.95 -8.57
N THR A 139 -39.92 0.80 -9.01
CA THR A 139 -41.35 0.54 -9.08
C THR A 139 -41.99 0.68 -7.69
N ASP A 140 -43.06 1.48 -7.63
CA ASP A 140 -43.79 1.85 -6.41
C ASP A 140 -42.96 2.53 -5.29
N GLY A 141 -41.72 2.94 -5.59
CA GLY A 141 -40.81 3.51 -4.58
C GLY A 141 -40.42 2.51 -3.49
N LYS A 142 -40.36 1.21 -3.84
CA LYS A 142 -39.96 0.11 -2.95
C LYS A 142 -38.64 -0.52 -3.41
N LEU A 143 -37.89 -1.08 -2.46
CA LEU A 143 -36.68 -1.86 -2.75
C LEU A 143 -37.06 -3.09 -3.60
N PRO A 144 -36.37 -3.41 -4.71
CA PRO A 144 -36.73 -4.53 -5.57
C PRO A 144 -36.39 -5.90 -4.96
N PRO A 145 -37.09 -7.00 -5.34
CA PRO A 145 -36.83 -8.36 -4.85
C PRO A 145 -35.37 -8.83 -4.99
N GLY A 146 -34.73 -8.54 -6.13
CA GLY A 146 -33.32 -8.91 -6.35
C GLY A 146 -32.30 -8.25 -5.41
N LEU A 147 -32.72 -7.30 -4.57
CA LEU A 147 -31.93 -6.70 -3.49
C LEU A 147 -32.45 -7.06 -2.07
N GLN A 148 -33.34 -8.05 -1.99
CA GLN A 148 -33.94 -8.56 -0.75
C GLN A 148 -33.57 -10.02 -0.47
N GLY A 149 -32.53 -10.53 -1.14
CA GLY A 149 -32.03 -11.89 -0.95
C GLY A 149 -31.64 -12.17 0.51
N ASP A 150 -31.86 -13.41 0.95
CA ASP A 150 -31.62 -13.81 2.34
C ASP A 150 -30.12 -13.89 2.69
N GLU A 151 -29.25 -14.04 1.67
CA GLU A 151 -27.78 -14.07 1.81
C GLU A 151 -27.13 -13.03 0.88
N LEU A 152 -27.20 -11.75 1.25
CA LEU A 152 -26.41 -10.72 0.57
C LEU A 152 -24.91 -11.01 0.71
N PRO A 153 -24.07 -10.57 -0.25
CA PRO A 153 -22.64 -10.83 -0.20
C PRO A 153 -21.99 -10.30 1.07
N ARG A 154 -21.18 -11.12 1.74
CA ARG A 154 -20.50 -10.75 2.99
C ARG A 154 -19.45 -9.67 2.79
N SER A 155 -18.91 -9.57 1.58
CA SER A 155 -17.94 -8.55 1.16
C SER A 155 -18.59 -7.19 0.87
N LEU A 156 -19.92 -7.12 0.77
CA LEU A 156 -20.67 -5.90 0.48
C LEU A 156 -20.57 -4.93 1.66
N SER A 157 -19.79 -3.87 1.46
CA SER A 157 -19.41 -2.93 2.52
C SER A 157 -19.74 -1.48 2.19
N ASP A 158 -20.05 -1.17 0.93
CA ASP A 158 -20.39 0.18 0.48
C ASP A 158 -21.66 0.17 -0.38
N ILE A 159 -22.73 0.77 0.14
CA ILE A 159 -24.06 0.74 -0.46
C ILE A 159 -24.64 2.15 -0.50
N GLU A 160 -24.83 2.71 -1.69
CA GLU A 160 -25.31 4.07 -1.85
C GLU A 160 -26.50 4.18 -2.81
N PHE A 161 -27.55 4.83 -2.33
CA PHE A 161 -28.81 5.10 -3.01
C PHE A 161 -29.03 6.61 -2.98
N CYS A 162 -28.67 7.31 -4.06
CA CYS A 162 -28.62 8.77 -4.07
C CYS A 162 -29.58 9.33 -5.11
N VAL A 163 -30.46 10.26 -4.73
CA VAL A 163 -31.47 10.86 -5.64
C VAL A 163 -32.42 9.78 -6.17
N THR A 164 -33.12 9.05 -5.30
CA THR A 164 -34.06 7.98 -5.72
C THR A 164 -35.51 8.30 -5.37
N ASN A 165 -36.46 7.53 -5.88
CA ASN A 165 -37.86 7.66 -5.46
C ASN A 165 -38.23 6.71 -4.29
N LEU A 166 -37.26 6.05 -3.65
CA LEU A 166 -37.48 5.10 -2.57
C LEU A 166 -38.14 5.77 -1.36
N ARG A 167 -39.19 5.13 -0.81
CA ARG A 167 -40.03 5.69 0.28
C ARG A 167 -40.07 4.82 1.53
N THR A 168 -39.95 3.50 1.36
CA THR A 168 -40.09 2.51 2.43
C THR A 168 -39.13 1.36 2.22
N LEU A 169 -38.71 0.74 3.32
CA LEU A 169 -37.92 -0.50 3.33
C LEU A 169 -38.78 -1.67 3.85
N PRO A 170 -38.47 -2.92 3.48
CA PRO A 170 -39.11 -4.11 4.04
C PRO A 170 -38.97 -4.20 5.57
N ASP A 171 -39.93 -4.85 6.22
CA ASP A 171 -39.93 -5.02 7.68
C ASP A 171 -38.88 -6.00 8.18
N ASP A 172 -38.30 -6.84 7.34
CA ASP A 172 -37.22 -7.79 7.64
C ASP A 172 -35.84 -7.29 7.19
N PHE A 173 -35.75 -6.04 6.72
CA PHE A 173 -34.53 -5.46 6.16
C PHE A 173 -33.32 -5.57 7.11
N ASP A 174 -33.54 -5.38 8.41
CA ASP A 174 -32.51 -5.47 9.45
C ASP A 174 -31.92 -6.87 9.64
N LEU A 175 -32.61 -7.91 9.16
CA LEU A 175 -32.15 -9.30 9.24
C LEU A 175 -31.25 -9.69 8.07
N LYS A 176 -31.34 -8.96 6.95
CA LYS A 176 -30.72 -9.33 5.67
C LYS A 176 -29.55 -8.42 5.30
N TRP A 177 -29.62 -7.16 5.69
CA TRP A 177 -28.64 -6.14 5.28
C TRP A 177 -27.47 -6.02 6.28
N PRO A 178 -26.25 -5.71 5.79
CA PRO A 178 -25.07 -5.66 6.63
C PRO A 178 -25.07 -4.45 7.58
N GLN A 179 -25.01 -4.70 8.89
CA GLN A 179 -24.96 -3.65 9.91
C GLN A 179 -23.69 -2.78 9.84
N PHE A 180 -22.56 -3.36 9.43
CA PHE A 180 -21.24 -2.69 9.39
C PHE A 180 -20.91 -2.04 8.04
N ALA A 181 -21.83 -2.06 7.08
CA ALA A 181 -21.63 -1.40 5.80
C ALA A 181 -21.85 0.13 5.90
N ILE A 182 -21.28 0.84 4.94
CA ILE A 182 -21.64 2.23 4.62
C ILE A 182 -22.98 2.17 3.87
N ILE A 183 -24.02 2.78 4.43
CA ILE A 183 -25.38 2.75 3.87
C ILE A 183 -25.89 4.16 3.68
N TYR A 184 -25.89 4.64 2.44
CA TYR A 184 -26.37 5.98 2.09
C TYR A 184 -27.71 5.89 1.36
N PHE A 185 -28.71 6.59 1.86
CA PHE A 185 -29.99 6.85 1.20
C PHE A 185 -30.19 8.37 1.08
N GLU A 186 -29.41 9.03 0.23
CA GLU A 186 -29.46 10.50 0.09
C GLU A 186 -30.47 10.95 -0.96
N ALA A 187 -31.07 12.13 -0.76
CA ALA A 187 -32.01 12.78 -1.68
C ALA A 187 -33.11 11.83 -2.19
N SER A 188 -33.54 10.89 -1.35
CA SER A 188 -34.62 9.96 -1.67
C SER A 188 -35.97 10.56 -1.21
N ASN A 189 -37.05 9.76 -1.21
CA ASN A 189 -38.39 10.22 -0.85
C ASN A 189 -38.82 9.75 0.56
N PHE A 190 -37.87 9.51 1.46
CA PHE A 190 -38.20 9.17 2.85
C PHE A 190 -38.75 10.40 3.58
N THR A 191 -40.01 10.32 4.04
CA THR A 191 -40.62 11.37 4.89
C THR A 191 -40.31 11.16 6.38
N GLU A 192 -39.89 9.96 6.74
CA GLU A 192 -39.47 9.54 8.06
C GLU A 192 -38.37 8.48 7.95
N VAL A 193 -37.62 8.26 9.02
CA VAL A 193 -36.62 7.18 9.08
C VAL A 193 -37.36 5.83 9.16
N PRO A 194 -37.16 4.89 8.22
CA PRO A 194 -37.84 3.59 8.26
C PRO A 194 -37.55 2.82 9.57
N PRO A 195 -38.57 2.18 10.19
CA PRO A 195 -38.37 1.43 11.43
C PRO A 195 -37.34 0.31 11.33
N ALA A 196 -37.31 -0.41 10.21
CA ALA A 196 -36.33 -1.47 9.98
C ALA A 196 -34.89 -0.94 9.90
N LEU A 197 -34.68 0.21 9.25
CA LEU A 197 -33.38 0.88 9.23
C LEU A 197 -32.95 1.34 10.64
N ALA A 198 -33.90 1.83 11.44
CA ALA A 198 -33.63 2.20 12.83
C ALA A 198 -33.35 0.99 13.73
N ARG A 199 -33.84 -0.22 13.39
CA ARG A 199 -33.46 -1.48 14.07
C ARG A 199 -32.09 -1.99 13.65
N LEU A 200 -31.77 -1.88 12.36
CA LEU A 200 -30.45 -2.23 11.84
C LEU A 200 -29.36 -1.38 12.50
N ALA A 201 -29.65 -0.08 12.68
CA ALA A 201 -28.73 0.92 13.24
C ALA A 201 -27.32 0.83 12.61
N PRO A 202 -27.17 1.17 11.31
CA PRO A 202 -25.92 0.99 10.58
C PRO A 202 -24.77 1.78 11.21
N TYR A 203 -23.56 1.27 11.02
CA TYR A 203 -22.34 1.90 11.51
C TYR A 203 -22.07 3.28 10.86
N ASP A 204 -22.31 3.40 9.55
CA ASP A 204 -22.11 4.62 8.76
C ASP A 204 -23.36 4.87 7.90
N LEU A 205 -24.13 5.91 8.22
CA LEU A 205 -25.44 6.18 7.63
C LEU A 205 -25.57 7.62 7.13
N SER A 206 -26.07 7.76 5.91
CA SER A 206 -26.51 9.05 5.37
C SER A 206 -27.96 8.99 4.92
N LEU A 207 -28.75 9.97 5.35
CA LEU A 207 -30.13 10.24 4.98
C LEU A 207 -30.30 11.66 4.45
N ALA A 208 -29.19 12.32 4.08
CA ALA A 208 -29.17 13.71 3.68
C ALA A 208 -30.17 14.01 2.55
N LEU A 209 -30.68 15.24 2.49
CA LEU A 209 -31.57 15.76 1.44
C LEU A 209 -32.93 15.04 1.29
N ASN A 210 -33.31 14.14 2.19
CA ASN A 210 -34.66 13.58 2.24
C ASN A 210 -35.65 14.54 2.94
N PRO A 211 -36.96 14.46 2.65
CA PRO A 211 -37.98 15.25 3.34
C PRO A 211 -38.29 14.76 4.77
N ILE A 212 -37.28 14.34 5.52
CA ILE A 212 -37.39 13.83 6.89
C ILE A 212 -37.51 15.01 7.87
N SER A 213 -38.55 15.00 8.69
CA SER A 213 -38.79 16.03 9.71
C SER A 213 -38.36 15.62 11.13
N SER A 214 -38.14 14.33 11.38
CA SER A 214 -37.79 13.80 12.71
C SER A 214 -36.86 12.59 12.60
N ILE A 215 -35.94 12.47 13.58
CA ILE A 215 -35.03 11.33 13.71
C ILE A 215 -35.42 10.54 14.97
N PRO A 216 -35.66 9.22 14.89
CA PRO A 216 -36.01 8.40 16.05
C PRO A 216 -34.78 8.18 16.95
N ALA A 217 -34.99 8.17 18.27
CA ALA A 217 -33.93 7.88 19.24
C ALA A 217 -33.30 6.49 19.03
N LYS A 218 -34.11 5.52 18.58
CA LYS A 218 -33.68 4.14 18.32
C LYS A 218 -32.53 4.02 17.32
N LEU A 219 -32.38 4.98 16.42
CA LEU A 219 -31.27 5.00 15.45
C LEU A 219 -29.90 5.10 16.14
N PHE A 220 -29.87 5.65 17.35
CA PHE A 220 -28.67 5.83 18.15
C PHE A 220 -28.50 4.73 19.22
N ASP A 221 -29.44 3.79 19.33
CA ASP A 221 -29.31 2.65 20.25
C ASP A 221 -28.24 1.65 19.76
N GLY A 222 -27.82 1.75 18.49
CA GLY A 222 -26.66 1.04 17.93
C GLY A 222 -25.37 1.88 17.92
N ASP A 223 -24.22 1.26 17.64
CA ASP A 223 -22.91 1.93 17.59
C ASP A 223 -22.70 2.74 16.29
N ILE A 224 -23.67 3.59 15.96
CA ILE A 224 -23.61 4.49 14.80
C ILE A 224 -22.47 5.49 15.00
N ARG A 225 -21.50 5.45 14.09
CA ARG A 225 -20.30 6.30 14.15
C ARG A 225 -20.41 7.51 13.23
N TYR A 226 -21.15 7.41 12.14
CA TYR A 226 -21.38 8.53 11.24
C TYR A 226 -22.86 8.63 10.89
N LEU A 227 -23.42 9.83 11.10
CA LEU A 227 -24.79 10.15 10.73
C LEU A 227 -24.83 11.46 9.94
N HIS A 228 -25.26 11.39 8.68
CA HIS A 228 -25.47 12.56 7.83
C HIS A 228 -26.95 12.76 7.51
N VAL A 229 -27.51 13.86 8.02
CA VAL A 229 -28.93 14.25 7.83
C VAL A 229 -29.03 15.69 7.31
N GLY A 230 -27.97 16.17 6.65
CA GLY A 230 -27.90 17.53 6.11
C GLY A 230 -28.96 17.75 5.02
N GLY A 231 -29.51 18.96 4.93
CA GLY A 231 -30.52 19.31 3.93
C GLY A 231 -31.90 18.65 4.12
N THR A 232 -32.13 18.00 5.26
CA THR A 232 -33.46 17.49 5.66
C THR A 232 -34.31 18.57 6.35
N LEU A 233 -35.56 18.26 6.69
CA LEU A 233 -36.52 19.19 7.32
C LEU A 233 -36.43 19.23 8.86
N ILE A 234 -35.42 18.59 9.44
CA ILE A 234 -35.27 18.54 10.90
C ILE A 234 -35.01 19.93 11.48
N SER A 235 -35.67 20.23 12.60
CA SER A 235 -35.43 21.43 13.41
C SER A 235 -34.72 21.13 14.73
N ALA A 236 -34.73 19.87 15.15
CA ALA A 236 -34.08 19.40 16.37
C ALA A 236 -33.78 17.90 16.26
N LEU A 237 -32.74 17.47 16.96
CA LEU A 237 -32.45 16.06 17.20
C LEU A 237 -33.35 15.51 18.33
N PRO A 238 -33.48 14.18 18.51
CA PRO A 238 -34.26 13.60 19.61
C PRO A 238 -33.75 14.09 20.98
N GLN A 239 -34.68 14.40 21.88
CA GLN A 239 -34.35 14.97 23.20
C GLN A 239 -33.66 13.97 24.12
N ARG A 240 -34.04 12.69 24.05
CA ARG A 240 -33.48 11.62 24.88
C ARG A 240 -32.94 10.53 23.98
N VAL A 241 -31.69 10.19 24.19
CA VAL A 241 -30.98 9.16 23.44
C VAL A 241 -30.20 8.30 24.42
N THR A 242 -30.27 6.99 24.24
CA THR A 242 -29.53 5.98 25.00
C THR A 242 -28.44 5.38 24.13
N GLY A 243 -27.28 5.06 24.69
CA GLY A 243 -26.24 4.32 23.94
C GLY A 243 -25.47 5.10 22.87
N VAL A 244 -25.48 6.43 22.90
CA VAL A 244 -24.77 7.26 21.90
C VAL A 244 -23.28 6.90 21.83
N SER A 245 -22.82 6.53 20.64
CA SER A 245 -21.41 6.30 20.38
C SER A 245 -20.59 7.56 20.65
N HIS A 246 -19.54 7.43 21.46
CA HIS A 246 -18.68 8.57 21.75
C HIS A 246 -17.82 9.03 20.56
N SER A 247 -17.75 8.22 19.50
CA SER A 247 -17.05 8.56 18.24
C SER A 247 -18.00 9.08 17.17
N LEU A 248 -19.25 9.37 17.52
CA LEU A 248 -20.29 9.85 16.61
C LEU A 248 -19.85 11.15 15.91
N LYS A 249 -19.82 11.09 14.58
CA LYS A 249 -19.74 12.23 13.69
C LYS A 249 -21.12 12.52 13.14
N LEU A 250 -21.57 13.76 13.32
CA LEU A 250 -22.91 14.20 12.99
C LEU A 250 -22.86 15.32 11.95
N ARG A 251 -23.54 15.15 10.83
CA ARG A 251 -23.74 16.21 9.83
C ARG A 251 -25.20 16.63 9.78
N VAL A 252 -25.45 17.89 10.11
CA VAL A 252 -26.77 18.56 10.12
C VAL A 252 -26.72 19.85 9.31
N ASP A 253 -25.78 19.99 8.37
CA ASP A 253 -25.66 21.17 7.52
C ASP A 253 -26.90 21.40 6.66
N ASN A 254 -27.23 22.65 6.36
CA ASN A 254 -28.42 23.03 5.59
C ASN A 254 -29.77 22.55 6.22
N THR A 255 -29.85 22.40 7.53
CA THR A 255 -31.09 22.09 8.27
C THR A 255 -31.60 23.29 9.08
N ASN A 256 -32.77 23.17 9.72
CA ASN A 256 -33.31 24.20 10.61
C ASN A 256 -32.88 24.02 12.08
N VAL A 257 -31.78 23.29 12.32
CA VAL A 257 -31.24 23.06 13.66
C VAL A 257 -30.64 24.35 14.21
N SER A 258 -31.17 24.82 15.34
CA SER A 258 -30.71 26.03 16.04
C SER A 258 -30.07 25.76 17.40
N PHE A 259 -30.14 24.53 17.90
CA PHE A 259 -29.57 24.13 19.19
C PHE A 259 -29.30 22.62 19.23
N PHE A 260 -28.59 22.18 20.26
CA PHE A 260 -28.30 20.78 20.54
C PHE A 260 -28.66 20.43 22.00
N TRP A 261 -29.01 19.17 22.25
CA TRP A 261 -29.33 18.64 23.57
C TRP A 261 -28.07 18.17 24.32
N ASP A 262 -28.15 18.06 25.64
CA ASP A 262 -27.06 17.71 26.56
C ASP A 262 -26.36 16.38 26.26
N TRP A 263 -27.05 15.38 25.70
CA TRP A 263 -26.44 14.10 25.32
C TRP A 263 -25.32 14.24 24.29
N ILE A 264 -25.21 15.38 23.59
CA ILE A 264 -24.09 15.65 22.67
C ILE A 264 -22.80 16.03 23.41
N ASP A 265 -22.90 16.55 24.65
CA ASP A 265 -21.75 17.06 25.39
C ASP A 265 -20.69 15.97 25.64
N PRO A 266 -21.05 14.73 26.06
CA PRO A 266 -20.09 13.63 26.18
C PRO A 266 -19.39 13.25 24.86
N VAL A 267 -20.04 13.45 23.71
CA VAL A 267 -19.45 13.19 22.39
C VAL A 267 -18.37 14.23 22.09
N ILE A 268 -18.62 15.49 22.45
CA ILE A 268 -17.67 16.60 22.28
C ILE A 268 -16.50 16.45 23.26
N GLU A 269 -16.79 16.17 24.54
CA GLU A 269 -15.78 16.02 25.60
C GLU A 269 -14.82 14.86 25.32
N LYS A 270 -15.33 13.71 24.86
CA LYS A 270 -14.46 12.58 24.51
C LYS A 270 -13.71 12.82 23.20
N GLY A 271 -14.29 13.57 22.26
CA GLY A 271 -13.58 14.10 21.10
C GLY A 271 -12.36 14.97 21.47
N GLU A 272 -12.36 15.61 22.65
CA GLU A 272 -11.18 16.31 23.18
C GLU A 272 -10.08 15.36 23.68
N THR A 273 -10.39 14.10 24.01
CA THR A 273 -9.43 13.11 24.55
C THR A 273 -8.76 12.24 23.48
N LEU A 274 -9.32 12.16 22.27
CA LEU A 274 -8.75 11.43 21.13
C LEU A 274 -7.86 12.36 20.30
N VAL A 275 -6.56 12.39 20.60
CA VAL A 275 -5.51 13.33 20.13
C VAL A 275 -5.24 13.32 18.60
N HIS A 276 -6.06 12.67 17.77
CA HIS A 276 -5.77 12.46 16.34
C HIS A 276 -6.87 12.84 15.32
N SER A 277 -8.03 13.39 15.71
CA SER A 277 -9.04 13.84 14.73
C SER A 277 -9.15 15.36 14.67
N ASN A 278 -8.46 16.00 13.72
CA ASN A 278 -8.72 17.39 13.31
C ASN A 278 -10.05 17.55 12.52
N VAL A 279 -10.93 16.54 12.56
CA VAL A 279 -12.22 16.55 11.86
C VAL A 279 -13.29 16.89 12.91
N PRO A 280 -14.01 18.01 12.75
CA PRO A 280 -15.04 18.42 13.70
C PRO A 280 -16.14 17.36 13.80
N ASN A 281 -16.57 17.08 15.03
CA ASN A 281 -17.60 16.06 15.31
C ASN A 281 -18.95 16.46 14.73
N ILE A 282 -19.21 17.76 14.59
CA ILE A 282 -20.47 18.29 14.05
C ILE A 282 -20.18 19.18 12.85
N ILE A 283 -20.84 18.91 11.73
CA ILE A 283 -20.87 19.83 10.57
C ILE A 283 -22.28 20.39 10.47
N ALA A 284 -22.41 21.71 10.59
CA ALA A 284 -23.70 22.39 10.66
C ALA A 284 -23.76 23.65 9.77
N SER A 285 -22.90 23.74 8.74
CA SER A 285 -22.86 24.87 7.80
C SER A 285 -24.26 25.24 7.29
N ASN A 286 -24.52 26.53 7.13
CA ASN A 286 -25.83 27.10 6.74
C ASN A 286 -27.03 26.78 7.66
N SER A 287 -26.84 26.20 8.85
CA SER A 287 -27.90 26.09 9.86
C SER A 287 -28.10 27.41 10.64
N PRO A 288 -29.27 27.66 11.24
CA PRO A 288 -29.47 28.75 12.18
C PRO A 288 -28.42 28.79 13.29
N TYR A 289 -27.99 27.63 13.80
CA TYR A 289 -26.93 27.54 14.81
C TYR A 289 -25.62 28.19 14.33
N CYS A 290 -25.14 27.83 13.12
CA CYS A 290 -23.90 28.38 12.57
C CYS A 290 -23.99 29.88 12.21
N LEU A 291 -25.17 30.35 11.79
CA LEU A 291 -25.39 31.77 11.51
C LEU A 291 -25.28 32.61 12.78
N GLU A 292 -25.84 32.14 13.89
CA GLU A 292 -25.70 32.79 15.20
C GLU A 292 -24.27 32.68 15.74
N LEU A 293 -23.64 31.51 15.60
CA LEU A 293 -22.26 31.30 16.02
C LEU A 293 -21.28 32.27 15.32
N GLN A 294 -21.45 32.49 14.02
CA GLN A 294 -20.63 33.46 13.27
C GLN A 294 -20.88 34.90 13.76
N ARG A 295 -22.13 35.28 14.05
CA ARG A 295 -22.44 36.61 14.61
C ARG A 295 -21.81 36.80 15.99
N ILE A 296 -21.73 35.74 16.80
CA ILE A 296 -21.04 35.74 18.09
C ILE A 296 -19.54 35.96 17.90
N PHE A 297 -18.90 35.22 16.99
CA PHE A 297 -17.46 35.40 16.70
C PHE A 297 -17.11 36.76 16.07
N ASP A 298 -18.01 37.33 15.28
CA ASP A 298 -17.88 38.68 14.70
C ASP A 298 -18.12 39.81 15.73
N GLY A 299 -18.54 39.48 16.96
CA GLY A 299 -18.93 40.47 17.97
C GLY A 299 -20.24 41.21 17.69
N LYS A 300 -21.06 40.69 16.76
CA LYS A 300 -22.37 41.25 16.38
C LYS A 300 -23.52 40.76 17.28
N GLN A 301 -23.29 39.70 18.05
CA GLN A 301 -24.26 39.08 18.96
C GLN A 301 -23.52 38.55 20.20
N VAL A 302 -24.12 38.65 21.39
CA VAL A 302 -23.44 38.29 22.66
C VAL A 302 -23.75 36.86 23.11
N ASN A 303 -25.01 36.42 22.96
CA ASN A 303 -25.49 35.10 23.35
C ASN A 303 -26.36 34.49 22.24
N PHE A 304 -26.53 33.17 22.23
CA PHE A 304 -27.49 32.50 21.36
C PHE A 304 -28.93 32.95 21.67
N SER A 305 -29.79 32.99 20.64
CA SER A 305 -31.17 33.47 20.71
C SER A 305 -32.14 32.45 21.31
N VAL A 306 -31.71 31.20 21.44
CA VAL A 306 -32.51 30.11 21.99
C VAL A 306 -32.76 30.35 23.47
N VAL A 307 -34.03 30.36 23.86
CA VAL A 307 -34.46 30.51 25.26
C VAL A 307 -33.92 29.33 26.07
N ASN A 308 -33.34 29.62 27.23
CA ASN A 308 -32.77 28.61 28.14
C ASN A 308 -33.84 27.55 28.49
N ARG A 309 -33.70 26.34 27.93
CA ARG A 309 -34.57 25.18 28.14
C ARG A 309 -33.80 24.12 28.93
N ASP A 310 -34.51 23.39 29.77
CA ASP A 310 -33.95 22.24 30.49
C ASP A 310 -33.45 21.18 29.49
N GLY A 311 -32.19 20.74 29.66
CA GLY A 311 -31.55 19.71 28.83
C GLY A 311 -30.81 20.23 27.60
N LEU A 312 -30.62 21.54 27.42
CA LEU A 312 -29.75 22.07 26.36
C LEU A 312 -28.27 21.75 26.63
N SER A 313 -27.50 21.57 25.55
CA SER A 313 -26.05 21.40 25.60
C SER A 313 -25.39 22.55 26.35
N GLN A 314 -24.63 22.22 27.40
CA GLN A 314 -23.89 23.18 28.21
C GLN A 314 -22.65 23.70 27.46
N ILE A 315 -22.12 22.91 26.54
CA ILE A 315 -20.96 23.27 25.73
C ILE A 315 -21.38 24.09 24.51
N LEU A 316 -22.33 23.61 23.71
CA LEU A 316 -22.70 24.24 22.44
C LEU A 316 -23.59 25.47 22.61
N SER A 317 -24.22 25.66 23.77
CA SER A 317 -25.03 26.86 24.07
C SER A 317 -24.26 27.96 24.82
N ASN A 318 -22.98 27.75 25.14
CA ASN A 318 -22.17 28.70 25.92
C ASN A 318 -21.35 29.63 25.00
N ALA A 319 -21.83 30.87 24.82
CA ALA A 319 -21.22 31.88 23.95
C ALA A 319 -19.98 32.59 24.54
N SER A 320 -19.55 32.24 25.77
CA SER A 320 -18.42 32.91 26.42
C SER A 320 -17.12 32.78 25.63
N GLU A 321 -16.29 33.82 25.62
CA GLU A 321 -14.98 33.82 24.92
C GLU A 321 -14.09 32.64 25.33
N LYS A 322 -14.19 32.21 26.60
CA LYS A 322 -13.47 31.03 27.13
C LYS A 322 -13.85 29.73 26.41
N ASN A 323 -15.07 29.64 25.89
CA ASN A 323 -15.60 28.47 25.21
C ASN A 323 -15.38 28.49 23.68
N TRP A 324 -14.94 29.62 23.09
CA TRP A 324 -14.80 29.77 21.64
C TRP A 324 -13.88 28.74 20.99
N ALA A 325 -12.81 28.32 21.68
CA ALA A 325 -11.91 27.29 21.16
C ALA A 325 -12.57 25.90 21.08
N ARG A 326 -13.47 25.59 22.02
CA ARG A 326 -14.26 24.35 22.02
C ARG A 326 -15.29 24.37 20.91
N LEU A 327 -16.00 25.48 20.76
CA LEU A 327 -16.99 25.66 19.69
C LEU A 327 -16.37 25.52 18.29
N LYS A 328 -15.23 26.16 18.03
CA LYS A 328 -14.51 26.09 16.75
C LYS A 328 -13.96 24.69 16.41
N ARG A 329 -13.78 23.82 17.41
CA ARG A 329 -13.34 22.43 17.24
C ARG A 329 -14.52 21.48 17.11
N ALA A 330 -15.58 21.71 17.87
CA ALA A 330 -16.75 20.85 17.92
C ALA A 330 -17.63 21.00 16.67
N VAL A 331 -17.79 22.22 16.14
CA VAL A 331 -18.72 22.53 15.05
C VAL A 331 -18.03 23.24 13.88
N PHE A 332 -18.24 22.74 12.66
CA PHE A 332 -17.80 23.37 11.41
C PHE A 332 -18.94 24.14 10.72
N CYS A 333 -18.66 25.38 10.30
CA CYS A 333 -19.66 26.30 9.75
C CYS A 333 -19.31 26.91 8.36
N ASP A 334 -18.14 26.63 7.77
CA ASP A 334 -17.70 27.24 6.50
C ASP A 334 -18.27 26.52 5.24
N GLN A 335 -18.28 27.20 4.08
CA GLN A 335 -18.71 26.65 2.78
C GLN A 335 -17.54 26.10 1.94
N ILE A 336 -17.75 24.99 1.24
CA ILE A 336 -16.76 24.33 0.36
C ILE A 336 -17.00 24.77 -1.10
N GLY A 337 -16.12 25.61 -1.68
CA GLY A 337 -16.06 25.83 -3.14
C GLY A 337 -15.32 27.07 -3.70
N GLY A 338 -14.15 26.83 -4.32
CA GLY A 338 -13.67 27.41 -5.60
C GLY A 338 -13.06 28.83 -5.68
N ALA A 339 -11.78 28.95 -6.13
CA ALA A 339 -11.30 30.10 -6.89
C ALA A 339 -10.02 29.83 -7.74
N ILE A 340 -10.05 30.36 -8.96
CA ILE A 340 -9.14 30.23 -10.13
C ILE A 340 -8.07 31.35 -10.16
N MET A 341 -6.94 31.08 -10.85
CA MET A 341 -5.81 31.99 -11.14
C MET A 341 -6.14 33.19 -12.07
N THR A 342 -5.44 34.33 -11.90
CA THR A 342 -5.04 35.25 -13.00
C THR A 342 -3.75 36.05 -12.69
N LYS A 343 -3.01 36.45 -13.74
CA LYS A 343 -1.64 37.02 -13.81
C LYS A 343 -1.67 38.43 -14.53
N PRO A 344 -0.55 39.10 -14.90
CA PRO A 344 0.10 40.25 -14.23
C PRO A 344 0.17 41.59 -15.05
N VAL A 345 0.71 42.69 -14.46
CA VAL A 345 1.22 43.90 -15.17
C VAL A 345 2.52 44.43 -14.52
N SER A 346 3.38 45.10 -15.31
CA SER A 346 4.83 45.27 -15.20
C SER A 346 5.40 46.65 -14.75
N HIS A 347 6.52 46.61 -14.00
CA HIS A 347 7.74 47.49 -13.90
C HIS A 347 7.65 49.00 -13.48
N PRO A 348 8.66 49.60 -12.79
CA PRO A 348 10.12 49.46 -13.02
C PRO A 348 11.10 49.36 -11.80
N ILE A 349 12.25 48.73 -12.10
CA ILE A 349 13.65 48.84 -11.64
C ILE A 349 13.98 49.67 -10.37
N SER A 350 14.62 49.05 -9.35
CA SER A 350 15.98 49.45 -8.86
C SER A 350 16.55 48.58 -7.71
N ARG A 351 17.89 48.47 -7.72
CA ARG A 351 18.86 48.11 -6.66
C ARG A 351 18.90 46.66 -6.14
N ALA A 352 20.11 46.10 -6.19
CA ALA A 352 20.47 44.83 -5.58
C ALA A 352 20.19 44.87 -4.07
N THR A 353 19.23 44.07 -3.62
CA THR A 353 18.86 43.90 -2.21
C THR A 353 19.51 42.63 -1.67
N GLU A 354 20.16 42.73 -0.51
CA GLU A 354 20.74 41.61 0.25
C GLU A 354 19.67 40.64 0.83
N TYR A 355 18.37 40.98 0.72
CA TYR A 355 17.24 40.24 1.30
C TYR A 355 16.08 40.14 0.31
N VAL A 356 15.34 39.03 0.34
CA VAL A 356 14.03 38.91 -0.31
C VAL A 356 13.00 39.58 0.60
N ARG A 357 12.66 40.84 0.27
CA ARG A 357 11.64 41.60 1.01
C ARG A 357 10.25 41.13 0.60
N LEU A 358 9.49 40.68 1.59
CA LEU A 358 8.13 40.20 1.41
C LEU A 358 7.16 41.09 2.20
N SER A 359 5.94 41.26 1.65
CA SER A 359 4.83 41.75 2.48
C SER A 359 4.59 40.78 3.64
N PHE A 360 4.02 41.25 4.75
CA PHE A 360 3.74 40.40 5.91
C PHE A 360 2.96 39.11 5.58
N ARG A 361 1.98 39.16 4.67
CA ARG A 361 1.20 37.98 4.25
C ARG A 361 2.08 36.88 3.62
N TRP A 362 2.94 37.27 2.69
CA TRP A 362 3.88 36.35 2.04
C TRP A 362 4.98 35.87 2.99
N PHE A 363 5.44 36.72 3.91
CA PHE A 363 6.38 36.32 4.96
C PHE A 363 5.75 35.30 5.92
N ALA A 364 4.49 35.51 6.33
CA ALA A 364 3.73 34.58 7.16
C ALA A 364 3.50 33.24 6.46
N MET A 365 3.20 33.26 5.15
CA MET A 365 3.09 32.04 4.35
C MET A 365 4.39 31.22 4.36
N TRP A 366 5.54 31.86 4.13
CA TRP A 366 6.84 31.16 4.18
C TRP A 366 7.21 30.68 5.58
N TRP A 367 6.79 31.42 6.62
CA TRP A 367 6.92 30.97 8.00
C TRP A 367 6.14 29.67 8.25
N VAL A 368 4.89 29.59 7.78
CA VAL A 368 4.05 28.38 7.87
C VAL A 368 4.65 27.23 7.06
N ILE A 369 5.16 27.49 5.86
CA ILE A 369 5.79 26.47 5.00
C ILE A 369 7.03 25.86 5.69
N ILE A 370 7.95 26.70 6.17
CA ILE A 370 9.19 26.21 6.82
C ILE A 370 8.86 25.46 8.13
N LEU A 371 7.90 25.96 8.91
CA LEU A 371 7.43 25.25 10.10
C LEU A 371 6.80 23.90 9.73
N GLY A 372 5.96 23.86 8.70
CA GLY A 372 5.33 22.65 8.18
C GLY A 372 6.34 21.59 7.76
N VAL A 373 7.40 21.99 7.05
CA VAL A 373 8.51 21.10 6.67
C VAL A 373 9.18 20.47 7.91
N HIS A 374 9.46 21.26 8.95
CA HIS A 374 10.04 20.72 10.20
C HIS A 374 9.07 19.82 10.97
N ILE A 375 7.76 20.12 11.01
CA ILE A 375 6.75 19.28 11.68
C ILE A 375 6.59 17.95 10.94
N VAL A 376 6.45 17.97 9.62
CA VAL A 376 6.32 16.75 8.79
C VAL A 376 7.56 15.88 8.92
N ALA A 377 8.76 16.48 8.84
CA ALA A 377 10.01 15.75 9.05
C ALA A 377 10.10 15.15 10.46
N CYS A 378 9.74 15.91 11.50
CA CYS A 378 9.71 15.40 12.87
C CYS A 378 8.76 14.21 13.02
N GLY A 379 7.51 14.35 12.57
CA GLY A 379 6.48 13.31 12.66
C GLY A 379 6.87 12.03 11.92
N TYR A 380 7.44 12.16 10.72
CA TYR A 380 7.94 11.01 9.94
C TYR A 380 9.05 10.26 10.68
N ASN A 381 10.04 10.97 11.23
CA ASN A 381 11.14 10.35 11.97
C ASN A 381 10.65 9.70 13.28
N VAL A 382 9.66 10.29 13.96
CA VAL A 382 9.00 9.67 15.12
C VAL A 382 8.26 8.39 14.73
N ALA A 383 7.52 8.40 13.62
CA ALA A 383 6.83 7.21 13.12
C ALA A 383 7.80 6.07 12.80
N TYR A 384 8.93 6.37 12.15
CA TYR A 384 9.98 5.38 11.86
C TYR A 384 10.66 4.84 13.13
N ALA A 385 10.94 5.71 14.10
CA ALA A 385 11.48 5.27 15.39
C ALA A 385 10.50 4.33 16.12
N LYS A 386 9.21 4.67 16.14
CA LYS A 386 8.16 3.83 16.74
C LYS A 386 8.00 2.51 16.00
N PHE A 387 8.04 2.53 14.67
CA PHE A 387 8.00 1.33 13.83
C PHE A 387 9.14 0.37 14.20
N TYR A 388 10.40 0.81 14.12
CA TYR A 388 11.54 -0.06 14.42
C TYR A 388 11.63 -0.50 15.89
N HIS A 389 11.04 0.27 16.81
CA HIS A 389 10.91 -0.14 18.21
C HIS A 389 9.96 -1.32 18.40
N ASN A 390 8.83 -1.34 17.68
CA ASN A 390 7.78 -2.36 17.83
C ASN A 390 7.88 -3.51 16.82
N TYR A 391 8.65 -3.34 15.75
CA TYR A 391 8.69 -4.26 14.61
C TYR A 391 9.39 -5.60 14.89
N GLY A 392 10.36 -5.66 15.80
CA GLY A 392 11.27 -6.81 15.96
C GLY A 392 10.63 -8.16 16.29
N ASP A 393 9.47 -8.16 16.95
CA ASP A 393 8.78 -9.38 17.40
C ASP A 393 7.59 -9.76 16.50
N THR A 394 7.46 -9.13 15.34
CA THR A 394 6.32 -9.29 14.43
C THR A 394 6.60 -10.37 13.39
N PHE A 395 5.56 -11.11 12.96
CA PHE A 395 5.68 -12.12 11.90
C PHE A 395 6.35 -11.53 10.65
N LEU A 396 5.93 -10.34 10.22
CA LEU A 396 6.51 -9.61 9.10
C LEU A 396 8.03 -9.42 9.26
N SER A 397 8.52 -9.12 10.47
CA SER A 397 9.96 -8.99 10.72
C SER A 397 10.73 -10.30 10.61
N TYR A 398 10.15 -11.41 11.07
CA TYR A 398 10.76 -12.72 10.89
C TYR A 398 10.76 -13.10 9.40
N THR A 399 9.66 -12.86 8.69
CA THR A 399 9.54 -13.11 7.26
C THR A 399 10.56 -12.30 6.45
N LEU A 400 10.68 -10.99 6.67
CA LEU A 400 11.64 -10.17 5.92
C LEU A 400 13.09 -10.53 6.25
N GLU A 401 13.43 -10.80 7.51
CA GLU A 401 14.78 -11.22 7.88
C GLU A 401 15.15 -12.59 7.26
N ALA A 402 14.22 -13.56 7.27
CA ALA A 402 14.39 -14.85 6.60
C ALA A 402 14.64 -14.69 5.08
N ASN A 403 14.00 -13.69 4.47
CA ASN A 403 14.18 -13.33 3.06
C ASN A 403 15.38 -12.39 2.81
N ARG A 404 16.21 -12.10 3.82
CA ARG A 404 17.35 -11.15 3.76
C ARG A 404 16.98 -9.73 3.32
N ILE A 405 15.76 -9.32 3.63
CA ILE A 405 15.21 -8.00 3.35
C ILE A 405 15.33 -7.13 4.62
N GLY A 406 16.30 -6.23 4.62
CA GLY A 406 16.55 -5.30 5.73
C GLY A 406 17.79 -5.64 6.54
N LEU A 407 18.22 -4.71 7.40
CA LEU A 407 19.23 -5.02 8.41
C LEU A 407 18.67 -6.05 9.43
N PRO A 408 19.50 -6.97 9.95
CA PRO A 408 19.08 -7.92 10.98
C PRO A 408 18.48 -7.26 12.22
N ARG A 409 17.57 -7.95 12.91
CA ARG A 409 16.79 -7.41 14.04
C ARG A 409 17.64 -6.87 15.19
N GLN A 410 18.82 -7.44 15.40
CA GLN A 410 19.81 -6.97 16.40
C GLN A 410 20.19 -5.49 16.23
N HIS A 411 20.02 -4.92 15.04
CA HIS A 411 20.36 -3.53 14.74
C HIS A 411 19.18 -2.55 14.84
N PHE A 412 17.95 -3.03 15.04
CA PHE A 412 16.77 -2.17 15.13
C PHE A 412 16.85 -1.10 16.24
N PRO A 413 17.41 -1.38 17.44
CA PRO A 413 17.59 -0.35 18.46
C PRO A 413 18.46 0.82 17.97
N VAL A 414 19.53 0.55 17.22
CA VAL A 414 20.41 1.59 16.66
C VAL A 414 19.64 2.44 15.66
N ILE A 415 18.86 1.82 14.78
CA ILE A 415 18.02 2.51 13.80
C ILE A 415 17.02 3.43 14.52
N THR A 416 16.36 2.94 15.57
CA THR A 416 15.45 3.72 16.42
C THR A 416 16.13 4.94 17.03
N TYR A 417 17.34 4.80 17.61
CA TYR A 417 18.07 5.93 18.18
C TYR A 417 18.46 6.99 17.14
N VAL A 418 18.83 6.57 15.92
CA VAL A 418 19.13 7.50 14.81
C VAL A 418 17.89 8.31 14.45
N TYR A 419 16.75 7.66 14.23
CA TYR A 419 15.50 8.36 13.89
C TYR A 419 14.99 9.25 15.03
N MET A 420 15.14 8.83 16.29
CA MET A 420 14.85 9.68 17.46
C MET A 420 15.72 10.95 17.49
N THR A 421 17.01 10.82 17.15
CA THR A 421 17.92 11.96 17.09
C THR A 421 17.52 12.94 15.99
N LEU A 422 17.18 12.43 14.80
CA LEU A 422 16.69 13.25 13.69
C LEU A 422 15.38 13.97 14.03
N ALA A 423 14.44 13.26 14.67
CA ALA A 423 13.20 13.84 15.17
C ALA A 423 13.46 14.97 16.16
N ALA A 424 14.36 14.77 17.13
CA ALA A 424 14.72 15.78 18.11
C ALA A 424 15.30 17.05 17.47
N VAL A 425 16.17 16.89 16.46
CA VAL A 425 16.74 18.03 15.72
C VAL A 425 15.64 18.83 15.01
N HIS A 426 14.75 18.20 14.24
CA HIS A 426 13.67 18.91 13.56
C HIS A 426 12.65 19.53 14.53
N GLY A 427 12.29 18.80 15.60
CA GLY A 427 11.41 19.28 16.66
C GLY A 427 11.97 20.49 17.39
N MET A 428 13.28 20.52 17.67
CA MET A 428 13.96 21.67 18.27
C MET A 428 13.85 22.92 17.39
N TYR A 429 14.06 22.82 16.07
CA TYR A 429 13.91 23.96 15.16
C TYR A 429 12.47 24.48 15.08
N ALA A 430 11.48 23.58 15.02
CA ALA A 430 10.06 23.95 15.07
C ALA A 430 9.72 24.68 16.38
N LEU A 431 10.20 24.16 17.51
CA LEU A 431 10.02 24.76 18.83
C LEU A 431 10.66 26.15 18.92
N LEU A 432 11.89 26.32 18.42
CA LEU A 432 12.58 27.62 18.40
C LEU A 432 11.84 28.67 17.57
N MET A 433 11.21 28.28 16.46
CA MET A 433 10.38 29.16 15.64
C MET A 433 9.10 29.59 16.39
N ILE A 434 8.44 28.65 17.07
CA ILE A 434 7.22 28.91 17.85
C ILE A 434 7.53 29.80 19.06
N ILE A 435 8.52 29.42 19.89
CA ILE A 435 8.93 30.17 21.09
C ILE A 435 9.45 31.56 20.71
N GLY A 436 10.29 31.65 19.67
CA GLY A 436 10.81 32.93 19.19
C GLY A 436 9.70 33.87 18.72
N SER A 437 8.68 33.35 18.03
CA SER A 437 7.53 34.13 17.58
C SER A 437 6.62 34.56 18.72
N ALA A 438 6.40 33.66 19.70
CA ALA A 438 5.62 33.97 20.90
C ALA A 438 6.31 35.05 21.76
N ARG A 439 7.61 34.92 22.00
CA ARG A 439 8.41 35.86 22.83
C ARG A 439 8.49 37.26 22.22
N ASN A 440 8.54 37.35 20.89
CA ASN A 440 8.67 38.63 20.18
C ASN A 440 7.31 39.23 19.74
N HIS A 441 6.19 38.57 20.06
CA HIS A 441 4.82 38.93 19.63
C HIS A 441 4.70 39.20 18.11
N THR A 442 5.61 38.64 17.31
CA THR A 442 5.73 38.83 15.87
C THR A 442 6.37 37.58 15.26
N LEU A 443 5.99 37.22 14.04
CA LEU A 443 6.53 36.04 13.38
C LEU A 443 8.04 36.18 13.19
N THR A 444 8.82 35.28 13.80
CA THR A 444 10.28 35.26 13.69
C THR A 444 10.78 33.83 13.46
N PHE A 445 11.82 33.70 12.64
CA PHE A 445 12.46 32.41 12.36
C PHE A 445 13.50 31.99 13.43
N SER A 446 13.80 32.87 14.39
CA SER A 446 14.77 32.61 15.46
C SER A 446 14.53 33.52 16.68
N SER A 447 14.48 32.92 17.87
CA SER A 447 14.55 33.63 19.16
C SER A 447 15.91 34.32 19.28
N GLY A 448 15.92 35.64 19.54
CA GLY A 448 17.17 36.37 19.78
C GLY A 448 17.98 35.74 20.93
N LYS A 449 19.26 35.47 20.63
CA LYS A 449 20.33 35.00 21.52
C LYS A 449 20.02 33.72 22.30
N LEU A 450 20.64 32.64 21.83
CA LEU A 450 20.95 31.44 22.60
C LEU A 450 22.08 31.79 23.62
N GLN A 451 21.79 32.68 24.57
CA GLN A 451 22.79 33.18 25.53
C GLN A 451 23.01 32.22 26.72
N ASP A 452 22.21 31.16 26.83
CA ASP A 452 22.28 30.18 27.93
C ASP A 452 22.79 28.78 27.49
N VAL A 453 23.51 28.67 26.36
CA VAL A 453 24.15 27.41 25.93
C VAL A 453 25.66 27.53 26.07
N PRO A 454 26.37 26.50 26.61
CA PRO A 454 27.80 26.58 26.92
C PRO A 454 28.66 27.14 25.78
N ASN A 455 29.59 28.05 26.13
CA ASN A 455 30.37 28.93 25.24
C ASN A 455 30.99 28.26 24.00
N LEU A 456 31.31 26.97 24.04
CA LEU A 456 31.88 26.23 22.91
C LEU A 456 30.88 26.05 21.75
N PHE A 457 29.62 25.75 22.05
CA PHE A 457 28.58 25.52 21.05
C PHE A 457 28.16 26.81 20.34
N SER A 458 28.08 27.93 21.07
CA SER A 458 27.78 29.25 20.51
C SER A 458 28.88 29.73 19.56
N TRP A 459 30.15 29.55 19.95
CA TRP A 459 31.30 29.87 19.10
C TRP A 459 31.40 28.98 17.84
N LEU A 460 31.18 27.66 17.98
CA LEU A 460 31.14 26.74 16.84
C LEU A 460 29.97 27.05 15.90
N TYR A 461 28.80 27.37 16.44
CA TYR A 461 27.63 27.78 15.65
C TYR A 461 27.90 29.05 14.85
N GLU A 462 28.39 30.13 15.47
CA GLU A 462 28.70 31.37 14.73
C GLU A 462 29.79 31.20 13.67
N LYS A 463 30.79 30.35 13.92
CA LYS A 463 31.91 30.11 12.99
C LYS A 463 31.53 29.23 11.80
N PHE A 464 30.70 28.21 12.00
CA PHE A 464 30.31 27.25 10.96
C PHE A 464 28.93 27.51 10.38
N ALA A 465 27.89 27.62 11.20
CA ALA A 465 26.48 27.68 10.79
C ALA A 465 25.84 29.08 10.87
N GLY A 466 26.58 30.08 11.37
CA GLY A 466 26.13 31.47 11.41
C GLY A 466 26.01 32.08 10.03
N ARG A 467 25.24 33.17 9.89
CA ARG A 467 24.93 33.82 8.61
C ARG A 467 26.14 34.23 7.76
N ARG A 468 27.29 34.51 8.39
CA ARG A 468 28.60 34.79 7.76
C ARG A 468 29.64 33.67 7.98
N GLY A 469 29.25 32.58 8.63
CA GLY A 469 30.08 31.40 8.89
C GLY A 469 30.38 30.60 7.63
N LEU A 470 31.16 29.52 7.76
CA LEU A 470 31.63 28.72 6.62
C LEU A 470 30.49 28.16 5.75
N LEU A 471 29.38 27.73 6.37
CA LEU A 471 28.19 27.14 5.74
C LEU A 471 27.03 28.13 5.59
N GLY A 472 27.21 29.40 5.98
CA GLY A 472 26.14 30.39 5.99
C GLY A 472 25.89 31.04 4.62
N VAL A 473 24.66 31.54 4.41
CA VAL A 473 24.20 32.11 3.14
C VAL A 473 24.99 33.32 2.64
N ASN A 474 25.61 34.08 3.55
CA ASN A 474 26.48 35.21 3.23
C ASN A 474 27.97 34.90 3.49
N GLY A 475 28.33 33.62 3.59
CA GLY A 475 29.70 33.16 3.79
C GLY A 475 30.59 33.36 2.55
N ARG A 476 31.90 33.54 2.77
CA ARG A 476 32.92 33.77 1.71
C ARG A 476 33.04 32.59 0.70
N HIS A 477 32.58 31.39 1.06
CA HIS A 477 32.68 30.17 0.25
C HIS A 477 31.31 29.55 -0.12
N PHE A 478 30.22 30.33 -0.03
CA PHE A 478 28.85 29.86 -0.26
C PHE A 478 28.67 29.06 -1.56
N ASP A 479 29.18 29.58 -2.69
CA ASP A 479 29.08 28.91 -4.00
C ASP A 479 29.79 27.54 -4.02
N LEU A 480 30.89 27.38 -3.27
CA LEU A 480 31.64 26.12 -3.19
C LEU A 480 30.92 25.09 -2.30
N VAL A 481 30.38 25.53 -1.16
CA VAL A 481 29.65 24.65 -0.22
C VAL A 481 28.38 24.10 -0.86
N ILE A 482 27.63 24.95 -1.57
CA ILE A 482 26.44 24.51 -2.31
C ILE A 482 26.81 23.49 -3.39
N ILE A 483 27.89 23.71 -4.14
CA ILE A 483 28.34 22.75 -5.14
C ILE A 483 28.69 21.40 -4.50
N CYS A 484 29.40 21.38 -3.37
CA CYS A 484 29.69 20.13 -2.67
C CYS A 484 28.42 19.43 -2.18
N ARG A 485 27.41 20.19 -1.73
CA ARG A 485 26.11 19.66 -1.32
C ARG A 485 25.33 19.08 -2.50
N GLU A 486 25.27 19.81 -3.62
CA GLU A 486 24.65 19.37 -4.87
C GLU A 486 25.32 18.09 -5.41
N VAL A 487 26.66 17.99 -5.36
CA VAL A 487 27.40 16.76 -5.73
C VAL A 487 26.96 15.58 -4.87
N LEU A 488 27.03 15.74 -3.55
CA LEU A 488 26.72 14.66 -2.62
C LEU A 488 25.27 14.19 -2.77
N GLN A 489 24.31 15.13 -2.86
CA GLN A 489 22.90 14.83 -3.08
C GLN A 489 22.69 14.13 -4.43
N THR A 490 23.28 14.64 -5.52
CA THR A 490 23.12 14.04 -6.86
C THR A 490 23.64 12.60 -6.90
N ILE A 491 24.77 12.32 -6.23
CA ILE A 491 25.30 10.95 -6.12
C ILE A 491 24.32 10.06 -5.36
N LEU A 492 23.87 10.47 -4.17
CA LEU A 492 22.95 9.68 -3.35
C LEU A 492 21.60 9.46 -4.04
N GLN A 493 21.06 10.49 -4.70
CA GLN A 493 19.81 10.40 -5.47
C GLN A 493 19.96 9.50 -6.70
N THR A 494 21.12 9.53 -7.37
CA THR A 494 21.39 8.62 -8.48
C THR A 494 21.45 7.17 -8.01
N ILE A 495 22.11 6.90 -6.89
CA ILE A 495 22.16 5.56 -6.28
C ILE A 495 20.74 5.09 -5.94
N GLN A 496 19.92 5.96 -5.36
CA GLN A 496 18.52 5.67 -5.05
C GLN A 496 17.67 5.44 -6.31
N ALA A 497 17.91 6.18 -7.40
CA ALA A 497 17.22 5.98 -8.68
C ALA A 497 17.60 4.65 -9.34
N VAL A 498 18.88 4.26 -9.31
CA VAL A 498 19.33 2.94 -9.79
C VAL A 498 18.68 1.83 -8.96
N ARG A 499 18.67 1.96 -7.63
CA ARG A 499 18.00 1.02 -6.73
C ARG A 499 16.50 0.90 -7.06
N MET A 500 15.80 2.02 -7.21
CA MET A 500 14.39 2.02 -7.62
C MET A 500 14.18 1.37 -8.99
N SER A 501 15.08 1.57 -9.95
CA SER A 501 14.99 0.87 -11.23
C SER A 501 15.21 -0.63 -11.17
N LYS A 502 15.75 -1.16 -10.06
CA LYS A 502 15.95 -2.60 -9.85
C LYS A 502 14.83 -3.27 -9.04
N TYR A 503 14.28 -2.57 -8.06
CA TYR A 503 13.34 -3.15 -7.09
C TYR A 503 11.95 -2.49 -7.07
N LEU A 504 11.65 -1.45 -7.85
CA LEU A 504 10.33 -0.79 -7.82
C LEU A 504 9.52 -1.14 -9.08
N PRO A 505 8.53 -2.06 -8.99
CA PRO A 505 7.70 -2.45 -10.14
C PRO A 505 6.81 -1.31 -10.67
N ARG A 506 6.54 -0.30 -9.83
CA ARG A 506 5.73 0.86 -10.21
C ARG A 506 6.48 1.77 -11.17
N ALA A 507 6.25 1.57 -12.46
CA ALA A 507 6.85 2.37 -13.52
C ALA A 507 6.54 3.87 -13.40
N THR A 508 5.36 4.26 -12.92
CA THR A 508 4.98 5.68 -12.72
C THR A 508 5.83 6.35 -11.64
N LEU A 509 6.01 5.69 -10.49
CA LEU A 509 6.78 6.21 -9.37
C LEU A 509 8.29 6.23 -9.69
N ASN A 510 8.79 5.20 -10.37
CA ASN A 510 10.17 5.15 -10.87
C ASN A 510 10.44 6.31 -11.86
N ARG A 511 9.58 6.52 -12.86
CA ARG A 511 9.67 7.63 -13.82
C ARG A 511 9.63 8.99 -13.12
N PHE A 512 8.73 9.17 -12.15
CA PHE A 512 8.64 10.39 -11.36
C PHE A 512 9.96 10.70 -10.64
N TYR A 513 10.56 9.70 -9.99
CA TYR A 513 11.82 9.86 -9.27
C TYR A 513 12.98 10.18 -10.22
N VAL A 514 13.08 9.52 -11.37
CA VAL A 514 14.10 9.82 -12.40
C VAL A 514 13.97 11.25 -12.92
N CYS A 515 12.75 11.71 -13.18
CA CYS A 515 12.50 13.11 -13.56
C CYS A 515 12.97 14.09 -12.48
N LEU A 516 12.80 13.77 -11.19
CA LEU A 516 13.30 14.61 -10.11
C LEU A 516 14.83 14.70 -10.09
N VAL A 517 15.54 13.58 -10.31
CA VAL A 517 17.01 13.59 -10.41
C VAL A 517 17.47 14.41 -11.62
N ALA A 518 16.81 14.29 -12.76
CA ALA A 518 17.10 15.09 -13.95
C ALA A 518 16.86 16.59 -13.71
N ILE A 519 15.75 16.95 -13.05
CA ILE A 519 15.44 18.34 -12.66
C ILE A 519 16.52 18.87 -11.71
N ASN A 520 16.99 18.08 -10.74
CA ASN A 520 18.09 18.48 -9.86
C ASN A 520 19.35 18.84 -10.66
N CYS A 521 19.75 17.95 -11.58
CA CYS A 521 20.89 18.14 -12.47
C CYS A 521 20.79 19.40 -13.35
N TRP A 522 19.57 19.79 -13.75
CA TRP A 522 19.34 20.96 -14.60
C TRP A 522 19.05 22.24 -13.81
N SER A 523 18.70 22.14 -12.53
CA SER A 523 18.32 23.28 -11.68
C SER A 523 19.46 24.31 -11.55
N SER A 524 20.69 23.86 -11.27
CA SER A 524 21.86 24.73 -11.12
C SER A 524 22.25 25.41 -12.44
N SER A 525 22.05 24.76 -13.58
CA SER A 525 22.34 25.33 -14.89
C SER A 525 21.29 26.35 -15.35
N THR A 526 20.01 26.08 -15.10
CA THR A 526 18.89 26.95 -15.47
C THR A 526 18.83 28.21 -14.61
N ILE A 527 19.08 28.10 -13.30
CA ILE A 527 19.00 29.22 -12.36
C ILE A 527 20.16 30.22 -12.54
N TYR A 528 21.32 29.78 -13.03
CA TYR A 528 22.45 30.67 -13.36
C TYR A 528 22.47 31.11 -14.84
N SER A 529 21.43 30.77 -15.60
CA SER A 529 21.24 31.26 -16.97
C SER A 529 20.80 32.72 -17.02
N ARG A 530 20.76 33.31 -18.22
CA ARG A 530 20.43 34.73 -18.47
C ARG A 530 19.04 35.16 -17.93
N TRP A 531 18.19 34.19 -17.59
CA TRP A 531 16.82 34.37 -17.08
C TRP A 531 16.76 34.97 -15.66
N PHE A 532 17.74 34.72 -14.80
CA PHE A 532 17.76 35.18 -13.38
C PHE A 532 18.86 36.21 -13.08
N TRP A 533 19.49 36.79 -14.10
CA TRP A 533 20.72 37.58 -13.95
C TRP A 533 20.55 38.92 -13.18
N LYS A 534 19.32 39.39 -12.95
CA LYS A 534 19.03 40.74 -12.43
C LYS A 534 18.83 40.84 -10.90
N ASP A 535 18.64 39.73 -10.18
CA ASP A 535 18.37 39.74 -8.72
C ASP A 535 19.05 38.55 -8.00
N GLU A 536 20.19 38.84 -7.36
CA GLU A 536 21.03 37.87 -6.65
C GLU A 536 20.28 37.13 -5.52
N ALA A 537 19.43 37.82 -4.76
CA ALA A 537 18.72 37.24 -3.62
C ALA A 537 17.64 36.26 -4.09
N ARG A 538 16.91 36.60 -5.17
CA ARG A 538 15.92 35.69 -5.78
C ARG A 538 16.57 34.47 -6.41
N ARG A 539 17.77 34.61 -6.97
CA ARG A 539 18.54 33.49 -7.52
C ARG A 539 18.92 32.50 -6.41
N ARG A 540 19.49 32.98 -5.30
CA ARG A 540 19.84 32.15 -4.14
C ARG A 540 18.61 31.48 -3.52
N PHE A 541 17.51 32.21 -3.41
CA PHE A 541 16.23 31.69 -2.95
C PHE A 541 15.72 30.53 -3.81
N ALA A 542 15.76 30.66 -5.14
CA ALA A 542 15.32 29.60 -6.05
C ALA A 542 16.16 28.32 -5.91
N VAL A 543 17.50 28.43 -5.85
CA VAL A 543 18.39 27.27 -5.67
C VAL A 543 18.07 26.53 -4.37
N ILE A 544 17.95 27.27 -3.26
CA ILE A 544 17.68 26.68 -1.94
C ILE A 544 16.29 26.05 -1.90
N LEU A 545 15.29 26.63 -2.59
CA LEU A 545 13.94 26.05 -2.65
C LEU A 545 13.92 24.70 -3.37
N PHE A 546 14.59 24.59 -4.52
CA PHE A 546 14.70 23.29 -5.23
C PHE A 546 15.39 22.25 -4.35
N ASP A 547 16.45 22.64 -3.64
CA ASP A 547 17.17 21.77 -2.70
C ASP A 547 16.27 21.27 -1.54
N VAL A 548 15.41 22.13 -0.97
CA VAL A 548 14.41 21.74 0.04
C VAL A 548 13.43 20.70 -0.51
N VAL A 549 12.86 20.93 -1.70
CA VAL A 549 11.89 20.02 -2.32
C VAL A 549 12.53 18.66 -2.61
N LEU A 550 13.75 18.66 -3.15
CA LEU A 550 14.47 17.44 -3.52
C LEU A 550 14.87 16.60 -2.31
N ASN A 551 15.39 17.23 -1.24
CA ASN A 551 15.69 16.52 0.00
C ASN A 551 14.42 15.94 0.65
N LEU A 552 13.30 16.67 0.62
CA LEU A 552 12.03 16.20 1.18
C LEU A 552 11.51 14.97 0.43
N VAL A 553 11.50 14.99 -0.91
CA VAL A 553 10.98 13.87 -1.71
C VAL A 553 11.90 12.65 -1.63
N SER A 554 13.23 12.84 -1.67
CA SER A 554 14.20 11.73 -1.57
C SER A 554 14.22 11.06 -0.19
N ALA A 555 14.02 11.83 0.89
CA ALA A 555 14.06 11.31 2.25
C ALA A 555 12.70 10.76 2.76
N LEU A 556 11.59 11.41 2.40
CA LEU A 556 10.26 11.07 2.93
C LEU A 556 9.26 10.67 1.86
N GLY A 557 9.30 11.32 0.68
CA GLY A 557 8.23 11.22 -0.31
C GLY A 557 8.01 9.81 -0.85
N VAL A 558 9.07 9.13 -1.30
CA VAL A 558 8.93 7.81 -1.92
C VAL A 558 8.50 6.72 -0.93
N PRO A 559 9.15 6.55 0.25
CA PRO A 559 8.70 5.59 1.25
C PRO A 559 7.26 5.86 1.71
N PHE A 560 6.88 7.13 1.88
CA PHE A 560 5.52 7.50 2.25
C PHE A 560 4.50 7.07 1.20
N ILE A 561 4.74 7.34 -0.09
CA ILE A 561 3.82 6.95 -1.17
C ILE A 561 3.63 5.42 -1.21
N ILE A 562 4.71 4.66 -1.01
CA ILE A 562 4.65 3.19 -0.98
C ILE A 562 3.81 2.74 0.23
N VAL A 563 4.14 3.21 1.44
CA VAL A 563 3.39 2.84 2.66
C VAL A 563 1.90 3.18 2.52
N MET A 564 1.57 4.37 2.02
CA MET A 564 0.18 4.81 1.82
C MET A 564 -0.61 3.85 0.92
N SER A 565 0.04 3.20 -0.05
CA SER A 565 -0.63 2.26 -0.95
C SER A 565 -0.88 0.87 -0.36
N TYR A 566 -0.32 0.59 0.82
CA TYR A 566 -0.56 -0.65 1.56
C TYR A 566 -1.38 -0.42 2.84
N LEU A 567 -1.76 0.83 3.16
CA LEU A 567 -2.44 1.15 4.43
C LEU A 567 -3.77 0.42 4.60
N ASP A 568 -4.54 0.28 3.53
CA ASP A 568 -5.85 -0.37 3.58
C ASP A 568 -5.75 -1.91 3.71
N LEU A 569 -4.57 -2.48 3.46
CA LEU A 569 -4.27 -3.93 3.52
C LEU A 569 -3.43 -4.31 4.75
N PHE A 570 -2.91 -3.33 5.49
CA PHE A 570 -1.99 -3.54 6.59
C PHE A 570 -2.73 -3.61 7.94
N HIS A 571 -2.64 -4.75 8.61
CA HIS A 571 -3.24 -4.92 9.93
C HIS A 571 -2.31 -4.39 11.02
N ALA A 572 -2.71 -3.26 11.61
CA ALA A 572 -1.92 -2.58 12.64
C ALA A 572 -1.71 -3.41 13.92
N ASP A 573 -2.63 -4.33 14.24
CA ASP A 573 -2.60 -5.15 15.45
C ASP A 573 -1.60 -6.31 15.37
N ALA A 574 -1.38 -6.84 14.16
CA ALA A 574 -0.38 -7.88 13.88
C ALA A 574 0.93 -7.33 13.31
N ILE A 575 0.97 -6.03 12.98
CA ILE A 575 2.06 -5.35 12.24
C ILE A 575 2.47 -6.21 11.02
N GLY A 576 1.46 -6.57 10.21
CA GLY A 576 1.59 -7.55 9.14
C GLY A 576 0.41 -7.54 8.18
N PHE A 577 0.41 -8.51 7.26
CA PHE A 577 -0.63 -8.71 6.24
C PHE A 577 -1.36 -10.01 6.50
N ASP A 578 -2.60 -10.12 6.02
CA ASP A 578 -3.39 -11.35 6.16
C ASP A 578 -2.73 -12.52 5.41
N PHE A 579 -2.83 -13.73 5.96
CA PHE A 579 -2.25 -14.95 5.40
C PHE A 579 -2.83 -15.28 4.01
N SER A 580 -4.08 -14.91 3.74
CA SER A 580 -4.71 -15.05 2.42
C SER A 580 -4.01 -14.20 1.34
N THR A 581 -3.58 -12.98 1.71
CA THR A 581 -2.87 -12.04 0.83
C THR A 581 -1.41 -12.44 0.67
N LEU A 582 -0.81 -13.03 1.71
CA LEU A 582 0.52 -13.64 1.65
C LEU A 582 0.58 -14.94 0.83
N GLY A 583 -0.57 -15.55 0.51
CA GLY A 583 -0.67 -16.70 -0.39
C GLY A 583 -0.56 -16.35 -1.88
N ASP A 584 -0.71 -15.07 -2.24
CA ASP A 584 -0.49 -14.59 -3.61
C ASP A 584 1.00 -14.31 -3.82
N GLU A 585 1.69 -15.26 -4.46
CA GLU A 585 3.13 -15.18 -4.72
C GLU A 585 3.52 -13.92 -5.52
N GLU A 586 2.68 -13.45 -6.46
CA GLU A 586 2.97 -12.25 -7.25
C GLU A 586 2.86 -10.99 -6.40
N TRP A 587 1.83 -10.92 -5.56
CA TRP A 587 1.64 -9.83 -4.60
C TRP A 587 2.78 -9.79 -3.58
N VAL A 588 3.18 -10.95 -3.03
CA VAL A 588 4.30 -11.04 -2.08
C VAL A 588 5.61 -10.62 -2.72
N ALA A 589 5.89 -11.06 -3.95
CA ALA A 589 7.08 -10.63 -4.69
C ALA A 589 7.07 -9.11 -4.94
N GLN A 590 5.91 -8.52 -5.22
CA GLN A 590 5.78 -7.07 -5.32
C GLN A 590 6.02 -6.38 -3.96
N LEU A 591 5.41 -6.86 -2.88
CA LEU A 591 5.60 -6.35 -1.53
C LEU A 591 7.08 -6.38 -1.13
N PHE A 592 7.74 -7.53 -1.25
CA PHE A 592 9.15 -7.70 -0.87
C PHE A 592 10.07 -6.75 -1.63
N ASN A 593 9.75 -6.45 -2.89
CA ASN A 593 10.47 -5.49 -3.70
C ASN A 593 10.22 -4.04 -3.27
N GLU A 594 8.97 -3.66 -3.04
CA GLU A 594 8.60 -2.30 -2.64
C GLU A 594 9.04 -1.98 -1.20
N VAL A 595 8.97 -2.95 -0.28
CA VAL A 595 9.39 -2.80 1.12
C VAL A 595 10.89 -2.53 1.21
N GLN A 596 11.71 -3.01 0.27
CA GLN A 596 13.13 -2.63 0.20
C GLN A 596 13.33 -1.12 0.03
N MET A 597 12.36 -0.33 -0.44
CA MET A 597 12.45 1.14 -0.46
C MET A 597 12.03 1.77 0.86
N VAL A 598 11.21 1.07 1.65
CA VAL A 598 10.64 1.55 2.91
C VAL A 598 11.59 1.29 4.07
N ILE A 599 12.06 0.05 4.22
CA ILE A 599 12.95 -0.36 5.31
C ILE A 599 14.41 -0.04 5.01
N VAL A 600 15.19 0.08 6.08
CA VAL A 600 16.64 0.27 6.04
C VAL A 600 17.32 -1.04 5.62
N MET A 601 17.82 -1.07 4.38
CA MET A 601 18.48 -2.27 3.83
C MET A 601 19.95 -2.39 4.25
N SER A 602 20.60 -1.28 4.56
CA SER A 602 22.03 -1.27 4.93
C SER A 602 22.39 -0.02 5.72
N TRP A 603 23.58 -0.05 6.33
CA TRP A 603 24.14 1.14 6.97
C TRP A 603 24.32 2.31 6.01
N PHE A 604 24.68 2.03 4.75
CA PHE A 604 24.79 3.08 3.72
C PHE A 604 23.43 3.70 3.39
N ASP A 605 22.36 2.89 3.31
CA ASP A 605 20.99 3.38 3.13
C ASP A 605 20.60 4.31 4.29
N LEU A 606 20.82 3.87 5.54
CA LEU A 606 20.56 4.70 6.73
C LEU A 606 21.33 6.02 6.68
N MET A 607 22.63 5.97 6.36
CA MET A 607 23.45 7.19 6.25
C MET A 607 22.95 8.13 5.16
N SER A 608 22.50 7.62 4.01
CA SER A 608 21.95 8.45 2.93
C SER A 608 20.69 9.20 3.38
N ARG A 609 19.78 8.54 4.10
CA ARG A 609 18.56 9.14 4.67
C ARG A 609 18.88 10.21 5.72
N VAL A 610 19.89 9.96 6.54
CA VAL A 610 20.43 10.94 7.51
C VAL A 610 20.98 12.17 6.79
N VAL A 611 21.75 12.00 5.72
CA VAL A 611 22.31 13.10 4.92
C VAL A 611 21.21 13.97 4.31
N PHE A 612 20.18 13.38 3.72
CA PHE A 612 19.06 14.16 3.16
C PHE A 612 18.27 14.90 4.24
N THR A 613 18.06 14.27 5.40
CA THR A 613 17.34 14.89 6.54
C THR A 613 18.12 16.06 7.13
N PHE A 614 19.44 15.94 7.31
CA PHE A 614 20.28 17.08 7.71
C PHE A 614 20.41 18.14 6.61
N GLY A 615 20.42 17.73 5.34
CA GLY A 615 20.35 18.64 4.19
C GLY A 615 19.11 19.53 4.23
N LEU A 616 17.96 18.95 4.59
CA LEU A 616 16.70 19.68 4.79
C LEU A 616 16.81 20.74 5.90
N VAL A 617 17.45 20.41 7.03
CA VAL A 617 17.71 21.36 8.13
C VAL A 617 18.58 22.52 7.67
N ALA A 618 19.70 22.22 6.98
CA ALA A 618 20.62 23.24 6.48
C ALA A 618 19.93 24.18 5.48
N SER A 619 19.19 23.64 4.52
CA SER A 619 18.52 24.43 3.48
C SER A 619 17.34 25.25 4.04
N CYS A 620 16.61 24.75 5.03
CA CYS A 620 15.61 25.56 5.75
C CYS A 620 16.27 26.70 6.56
N ALA A 621 17.44 26.44 7.15
CA ALA A 621 18.22 27.46 7.86
C ALA A 621 18.79 28.53 6.92
N ASP A 622 19.14 28.17 5.69
CA ASP A 622 19.56 29.12 4.67
C ASP A 622 18.37 29.96 4.16
N LEU A 623 17.21 29.30 3.96
CA LEU A 623 16.00 29.95 3.45
C LEU A 623 15.47 31.01 4.43
N LYS A 624 15.46 30.73 5.73
CA LYS A 624 15.05 31.71 6.76
C LYS A 624 15.95 32.95 6.79
N ASP A 625 17.24 32.80 6.50
CA ASP A 625 18.23 33.88 6.59
C ASP A 625 18.16 34.84 5.38
N LEU A 626 17.44 34.45 4.32
CA LEU A 626 17.19 35.26 3.12
C LEU A 626 15.88 36.06 3.18
N LEU A 627 14.92 35.67 4.02
CA LEU A 627 13.57 36.23 4.06
C LEU A 627 13.47 37.40 5.05
N CYS A 628 12.81 38.49 4.63
CA CYS A 628 12.62 39.68 5.47
C CYS A 628 11.22 40.28 5.30
N SER A 629 10.58 40.67 6.41
CA SER A 629 9.24 41.31 6.42
C SER A 629 9.34 42.83 6.27
N GLN A 630 8.48 43.42 5.44
CA GLN A 630 8.38 44.88 5.26
C GLN A 630 7.54 45.52 6.38
N SER A 631 8.13 46.39 7.21
CA SER A 631 7.41 47.11 8.28
C SER A 631 6.60 48.30 7.73
N THR A 632 5.35 48.46 8.18
CA THR A 632 4.38 49.48 7.74
C THR A 632 4.40 50.79 8.54
N ASN A 633 5.34 51.02 9.47
CA ASN A 633 5.31 52.18 10.35
C ASN A 633 6.48 53.16 10.14
N VAL A 634 6.40 53.99 9.09
CA VAL A 634 7.33 55.13 8.89
C VAL A 634 6.60 56.49 8.83
N ASN A 635 5.26 56.54 8.82
CA ASN A 635 4.54 57.80 8.65
C ASN A 635 4.17 58.56 9.95
N HIS A 636 4.44 58.03 11.15
CA HIS A 636 4.09 58.72 12.40
C HIS A 636 5.22 59.52 13.08
N VAL A 637 6.44 59.53 12.53
CA VAL A 637 7.59 60.25 13.14
C VAL A 637 7.92 61.58 12.44
N TYR A 638 7.30 61.87 11.28
CA TYR A 638 7.57 63.11 10.52
C TYR A 638 6.68 64.32 10.85
N GLN A 639 5.83 64.25 11.88
CA GLN A 639 4.99 65.40 12.28
C GLN A 639 5.53 66.22 13.47
N ASN A 640 6.56 65.75 14.19
CA ASN A 640 7.14 66.50 15.33
C ASN A 640 8.48 67.18 15.03
N ALA A 641 8.98 67.12 13.79
CA ALA A 641 10.25 67.75 13.41
C ALA A 641 10.13 69.26 13.13
N ASN A 642 8.93 69.84 13.13
CA ASN A 642 8.72 71.27 12.82
C ASN A 642 8.73 72.19 14.04
N LEU A 643 8.92 71.67 15.27
CA LEU A 643 8.92 72.49 16.50
C LEU A 643 10.33 72.73 17.09
N VAL A 644 11.39 72.17 16.49
CA VAL A 644 12.76 72.21 17.06
C VAL A 644 13.65 73.28 16.40
N ASN A 645 13.18 73.92 15.33
CA ASN A 645 13.96 74.92 14.58
C ASN A 645 13.86 76.37 15.13
N SER A 646 13.26 76.61 16.31
CA SER A 646 13.09 77.96 16.86
C SER A 646 13.77 78.23 18.21
N LEU A 647 14.69 77.38 18.67
CA LEU A 647 15.36 77.56 19.96
C LEU A 647 16.88 77.75 19.79
N SER A 648 17.43 78.74 20.51
CA SER A 648 18.81 79.17 20.39
C SER A 648 19.82 78.18 21.04
N PRO A 649 21.10 78.20 20.62
CA PRO A 649 22.09 77.17 20.99
C PRO A 649 22.39 77.04 22.48
N LEU A 650 22.07 78.06 23.29
CA LEU A 650 22.39 78.07 24.73
C LEU A 650 21.37 77.30 25.60
N MET A 651 20.16 77.04 25.10
CA MET A 651 19.15 76.21 25.81
C MET A 651 19.35 74.71 25.57
N LEU A 652 19.99 74.33 24.47
CA LEU A 652 20.22 72.93 24.10
C LEU A 652 21.19 72.23 25.07
N SER A 653 22.20 72.96 25.58
CA SER A 653 23.18 72.38 26.51
C SER A 653 22.61 72.09 27.90
N ARG A 654 21.52 72.75 28.34
CA ARG A 654 20.89 72.49 29.65
C ARG A 654 19.84 71.37 29.63
N LEU A 655 19.30 71.03 28.46
CA LEU A 655 18.32 69.96 28.30
C LEU A 655 18.97 68.58 28.11
N ILE A 656 20.19 68.54 27.58
CA ILE A 656 20.92 67.29 27.33
C ILE A 656 21.43 66.67 28.65
N ASP A 657 21.78 67.48 29.65
CA ASP A 657 22.27 66.97 30.94
C ASP A 657 21.16 66.44 31.87
N LYS A 658 19.88 66.74 31.61
CA LYS A 658 18.75 66.33 32.49
C LYS A 658 17.91 65.16 31.99
N LYS A 659 18.19 64.61 30.80
CA LYS A 659 17.34 63.58 30.17
C LYS A 659 18.06 62.27 29.82
N ALA A 660 19.33 62.11 30.20
CA ALA A 660 20.11 60.91 29.95
C ALA A 660 19.68 59.69 30.80
N ASP A 661 18.88 59.88 31.85
CA ASP A 661 18.59 58.81 32.83
C ASP A 661 17.25 58.07 32.66
N ASN A 662 16.40 58.36 31.66
CA ASN A 662 15.03 57.80 31.66
C ASN A 662 14.47 57.29 30.32
N PHE A 663 15.32 56.93 29.34
CA PHE A 663 14.84 56.34 28.06
C PHE A 663 15.59 55.08 27.64
N ASN A 664 15.78 54.14 28.58
CA ASN A 664 16.15 52.76 28.27
C ASN A 664 14.90 51.87 28.38
N GLY A 665 14.15 51.76 27.27
CA GLY A 665 13.01 50.85 27.20
C GLY A 665 12.31 50.86 25.84
N VAL A 666 12.57 49.81 25.06
CA VAL A 666 11.66 49.26 24.03
C VAL A 666 11.52 50.06 22.71
N ILE A 667 12.49 49.92 21.80
CA ILE A 667 12.21 49.83 20.34
C ILE A 667 13.24 48.88 19.71
N SER A 668 12.87 47.61 19.47
CA SER A 668 13.64 46.68 18.63
C SER A 668 12.98 46.55 17.27
N SER A 669 13.27 47.49 16.37
CA SER A 669 12.96 47.35 14.94
C SER A 669 14.12 46.63 14.25
N ARG A 670 13.98 45.33 13.96
CA ARG A 670 15.02 44.47 13.34
C ARG A 670 15.39 44.82 11.88
N CYS A 671 14.92 45.95 11.36
CA CYS A 671 15.26 46.47 10.03
C CYS A 671 15.59 47.97 10.01
N ALA A 672 16.04 48.55 11.13
CA ALA A 672 16.61 49.89 11.10
C ALA A 672 18.07 49.85 10.58
N SER A 673 18.34 50.77 9.67
CA SER A 673 19.57 50.99 8.92
C SER A 673 20.88 50.76 9.69
N VAL A 674 21.70 49.83 9.20
CA VAL A 674 23.16 49.94 9.31
C VAL A 674 23.67 50.53 7.99
N GLN A 675 23.92 51.84 7.95
CA GLN A 675 24.81 52.49 6.96
C GLN A 675 26.18 52.71 7.63
N PRO A 676 27.29 52.86 6.89
CA PRO A 676 27.86 51.96 5.89
C PRO A 676 29.33 51.65 6.25
N ALA A 677 29.60 50.54 6.93
CA ALA A 677 30.99 50.04 7.08
C ALA A 677 31.43 49.14 5.89
N LEU A 678 30.50 48.85 4.96
CA LEU A 678 30.65 47.85 3.91
C LEU A 678 31.51 48.27 2.70
N GLN A 679 32.05 49.49 2.67
CA GLN A 679 32.84 49.94 1.52
C GLN A 679 34.32 49.54 1.58
N LYS A 680 34.80 48.97 2.71
CA LYS A 680 36.20 48.52 2.85
C LYS A 680 36.40 47.00 2.72
N GLU A 681 35.40 46.17 3.04
CA GLU A 681 35.53 44.70 2.97
C GLU A 681 35.05 44.08 1.65
N ASN A 682 34.20 44.76 0.88
CA ASN A 682 33.77 44.30 -0.45
C ASN A 682 34.93 44.19 -1.46
N SER A 683 36.05 44.89 -1.21
CA SER A 683 37.28 44.83 -2.04
C SER A 683 37.98 43.46 -2.02
N TYR A 684 37.79 42.64 -0.98
CA TYR A 684 38.45 41.34 -0.86
C TYR A 684 37.59 40.14 -1.31
N ALA A 685 36.26 40.22 -1.19
CA ALA A 685 35.35 39.17 -1.66
C ALA A 685 35.21 39.17 -3.20
N GLU A 686 35.23 40.35 -3.84
CA GLU A 686 35.36 40.46 -5.31
C GLU A 686 36.71 39.92 -5.83
N LYS A 687 37.78 39.97 -5.02
CA LYS A 687 39.11 39.44 -5.39
C LYS A 687 39.19 37.91 -5.40
N LEU A 688 38.41 37.19 -4.58
CA LEU A 688 38.49 35.71 -4.52
C LEU A 688 37.72 35.03 -5.67
N LEU A 689 36.57 35.61 -6.06
CA LEU A 689 35.76 35.23 -7.24
C LEU A 689 36.44 35.57 -8.58
N GLN A 690 37.53 36.34 -8.58
CA GLN A 690 38.31 36.67 -9.77
C GLN A 690 39.35 35.61 -10.16
N THR A 691 39.62 34.60 -9.33
CA THR A 691 40.57 33.53 -9.70
C THR A 691 40.03 32.70 -10.88
N PRO A 692 40.72 32.67 -12.05
CA PRO A 692 40.20 32.00 -13.24
C PRO A 692 39.97 30.49 -13.04
N ARG A 693 40.73 29.85 -12.14
CA ARG A 693 40.60 28.42 -11.82
C ARG A 693 39.26 28.07 -11.16
N LEU A 694 38.82 28.81 -10.14
CA LEU A 694 37.57 28.52 -9.43
C LEU A 694 36.34 28.78 -10.31
N ARG A 695 36.37 29.86 -11.10
CA ARG A 695 35.31 30.17 -12.06
C ARG A 695 35.19 29.13 -13.18
N ASN A 696 36.33 28.62 -13.68
CA ASN A 696 36.31 27.52 -14.64
C ASN A 696 35.79 26.23 -14.01
N PHE A 697 36.22 25.90 -12.78
CA PHE A 697 35.71 24.74 -12.04
C PHE A 697 34.18 24.77 -11.89
N ILE A 698 33.61 25.90 -11.45
CA ILE A 698 32.15 26.08 -11.29
C ILE A 698 31.41 25.89 -12.62
N LYS A 699 31.94 26.45 -13.72
CA LYS A 699 31.33 26.29 -15.05
C LYS A 699 31.42 24.84 -15.55
N THR A 700 32.57 24.20 -15.39
CA THR A 700 32.79 22.80 -15.78
C THR A 700 31.89 21.86 -14.98
N PHE A 701 31.76 22.08 -13.67
CA PHE A 701 30.89 21.29 -12.80
C PHE A 701 29.41 21.39 -13.23
N ARG A 702 28.88 22.61 -13.42
CA ARG A 702 27.48 22.81 -13.83
C ARG A 702 27.19 22.19 -15.18
N PHE A 703 28.11 22.31 -16.12
CA PHE A 703 28.01 21.67 -17.43
C PHE A 703 28.04 20.13 -17.30
N GLY A 704 28.93 19.59 -16.47
CA GLY A 704 28.99 18.16 -16.17
C GLY A 704 27.71 17.64 -15.51
N SER A 705 27.14 18.39 -14.55
CA SER A 705 25.87 18.06 -13.91
C SER A 705 24.71 18.05 -14.92
N ALA A 706 24.65 19.02 -15.83
CA ALA A 706 23.62 19.04 -16.87
C ALA A 706 23.73 17.84 -17.84
N ILE A 707 24.96 17.47 -18.23
CA ILE A 707 25.22 16.26 -19.02
C ILE A 707 24.80 15.01 -18.24
N TRP A 708 25.09 14.93 -16.95
CA TRP A 708 24.68 13.80 -16.12
C TRP A 708 23.17 13.62 -16.11
N GLY A 709 22.39 14.71 -16.03
CA GLY A 709 20.94 14.64 -16.17
C GLY A 709 20.47 14.03 -17.50
N ILE A 710 21.16 14.36 -18.61
CA ILE A 710 20.89 13.74 -19.93
C ILE A 710 21.25 12.26 -19.92
N VAL A 711 22.41 11.88 -19.36
CA VAL A 711 22.85 10.49 -19.24
C VAL A 711 21.83 9.66 -18.45
N ILE A 712 21.34 10.15 -17.31
CA ILE A 712 20.34 9.47 -16.49
C ILE A 712 19.05 9.23 -17.27
N VAL A 713 18.56 10.24 -18.00
CA VAL A 713 17.37 10.08 -18.86
C VAL A 713 17.61 9.06 -19.97
N ILE A 714 18.77 9.09 -20.64
CA ILE A 714 19.12 8.10 -21.67
C ILE A 714 19.17 6.69 -21.09
N LEU A 715 19.83 6.50 -19.94
CA LEU A 715 19.89 5.20 -19.26
C LEU A 715 18.50 4.69 -18.87
N HIS A 716 17.61 5.58 -18.42
CA HIS A 716 16.23 5.22 -18.12
C HIS A 716 15.43 4.86 -19.37
N VAL A 717 15.58 5.62 -20.47
CA VAL A 717 14.93 5.31 -21.75
C VAL A 717 15.41 3.98 -22.31
N ILE A 718 16.71 3.69 -22.26
CA ILE A 718 17.27 2.39 -22.66
C ILE A 718 16.65 1.27 -21.83
N ALA A 719 16.55 1.43 -20.52
CA ALA A 719 15.92 0.44 -19.65
C ALA A 719 14.44 0.22 -19.99
N VAL A 720 13.67 1.29 -20.23
CA VAL A 720 12.24 1.21 -20.56
C VAL A 720 11.97 0.60 -21.95
N ILE A 721 12.90 0.72 -22.89
CA ILE A 721 12.78 0.15 -24.25
C ILE A 721 13.19 -1.33 -24.30
N GLN A 722 13.83 -1.87 -23.26
CA GLN A 722 14.15 -3.30 -23.22
C GLN A 722 12.87 -4.14 -23.39
N PRO A 723 12.89 -5.17 -24.26
CA PRO A 723 11.74 -6.02 -24.48
C PRO A 723 11.28 -6.62 -23.16
N ALA A 724 9.98 -6.55 -22.89
CA ALA A 724 9.41 -7.17 -21.71
C ALA A 724 9.64 -8.69 -21.81
N LEU A 725 10.32 -9.24 -20.81
CA LEU A 725 10.39 -10.69 -20.64
C LEU A 725 8.99 -11.18 -20.35
N PHE A 726 8.50 -12.08 -21.21
CA PHE A 726 7.18 -12.68 -21.07
C PHE A 726 7.13 -13.59 -19.84
N GLU A 727 8.29 -14.14 -19.47
CA GLU A 727 8.50 -15.04 -18.35
C GLU A 727 8.47 -14.33 -17.00
N CYS A 728 8.58 -13.00 -16.93
CA CYS A 728 8.68 -12.28 -15.66
C CYS A 728 7.34 -11.70 -15.22
N ALA A 729 6.79 -12.23 -14.12
CA ALA A 729 5.53 -11.77 -13.54
C ALA A 729 5.66 -10.35 -12.94
N THR A 730 6.75 -10.07 -12.22
CA THR A 730 7.06 -8.73 -11.69
C THR A 730 8.16 -8.06 -12.52
N LYS A 731 7.76 -7.11 -13.38
CA LYS A 731 8.65 -6.50 -14.37
C LYS A 731 9.39 -5.30 -13.79
N VAL A 732 10.71 -5.38 -13.74
CA VAL A 732 11.56 -4.26 -13.32
C VAL A 732 12.75 -4.13 -14.27
N HIS A 733 12.93 -2.94 -14.84
CA HIS A 733 13.95 -2.65 -15.84
C HIS A 733 15.09 -1.81 -15.24
N PRO A 734 16.22 -2.41 -14.87
CA PRO A 734 17.31 -1.69 -14.24
C PRO A 734 18.00 -0.75 -15.23
N MET A 735 18.33 0.44 -14.75
CA MET A 735 19.20 1.37 -15.47
C MET A 735 20.63 0.82 -15.57
N ALA A 736 21.41 1.33 -16.53
CA ALA A 736 22.84 1.00 -16.73
C ALA A 736 23.16 -0.37 -17.35
N GLY A 737 22.26 -0.92 -18.17
CA GLY A 737 22.58 -2.06 -19.05
C GLY A 737 22.69 -3.41 -18.33
N VAL A 738 22.13 -3.51 -17.13
CA VAL A 738 21.99 -4.77 -16.40
C VAL A 738 20.86 -5.58 -17.03
N LEU A 739 20.97 -6.92 -17.01
CA LEU A 739 19.87 -7.80 -17.40
C LEU A 739 18.61 -7.47 -16.57
N PRO A 740 17.41 -7.60 -17.14
CA PRO A 740 16.17 -7.42 -16.39
C PRO A 740 16.16 -8.25 -15.10
N SER A 741 15.65 -7.64 -14.03
CA SER A 741 15.47 -8.34 -12.75
C SER A 741 14.14 -9.09 -12.78
N CYS A 742 14.16 -10.37 -12.46
CA CYS A 742 13.02 -11.28 -12.60
C CYS A 742 12.86 -12.14 -11.35
N TYR A 743 11.98 -11.72 -10.45
CA TYR A 743 11.80 -12.35 -9.15
C TYR A 743 11.03 -13.67 -9.23
N ILE A 744 9.99 -13.68 -10.07
CA ILE A 744 9.24 -14.89 -10.42
C ILE A 744 9.39 -15.11 -11.91
N VAL A 745 10.02 -16.23 -12.26
CA VAL A 745 10.21 -16.68 -13.64
C VAL A 745 9.16 -17.75 -13.96
N ASN A 746 8.17 -17.40 -14.75
CA ASN A 746 7.21 -18.31 -15.39
C ASN A 746 7.78 -18.80 -16.72
N PHE A 747 8.71 -19.76 -16.64
CA PHE A 747 9.30 -20.44 -17.80
C PHE A 747 8.31 -21.45 -18.39
N ASN A 748 7.38 -20.94 -19.20
CA ASN A 748 6.35 -21.73 -19.85
C ASN A 748 6.75 -22.10 -21.28
N CYS A 749 7.25 -23.32 -21.49
CA CYS A 749 7.73 -23.78 -22.79
C CYS A 749 6.65 -23.71 -23.88
N HIS A 750 5.40 -24.01 -23.56
CA HIS A 750 4.28 -23.90 -24.49
C HIS A 750 4.04 -22.44 -24.94
N ALA A 751 4.01 -21.50 -23.99
CA ALA A 751 3.83 -20.08 -24.30
C ALA A 751 5.02 -19.48 -25.06
N LEU A 752 6.24 -19.94 -24.74
CA LEU A 752 7.49 -19.56 -25.41
C LEU A 752 7.70 -20.27 -26.75
N ARG A 753 6.87 -21.27 -27.07
CA ARG A 753 6.96 -22.10 -28.27
C ARG A 753 8.30 -22.84 -28.40
N ILE A 754 8.83 -23.31 -27.27
CA ILE A 754 10.04 -24.13 -27.17
C ILE A 754 9.71 -25.50 -26.58
N THR A 755 10.64 -26.44 -26.65
CA THR A 755 10.46 -27.80 -26.08
C THR A 755 11.07 -27.96 -24.70
N GLY A 756 12.05 -27.12 -24.35
CA GLY A 756 12.79 -27.18 -23.09
C GLY A 756 14.15 -27.85 -23.20
N ARG A 757 14.64 -28.09 -24.43
CA ARG A 757 15.99 -28.63 -24.66
C ARG A 757 17.07 -27.67 -24.18
N LEU A 758 18.27 -28.20 -23.92
CA LEU A 758 19.36 -27.49 -23.25
C LEU A 758 19.67 -26.13 -23.88
N ASP A 759 19.84 -26.07 -25.20
CA ASP A 759 20.15 -24.83 -25.91
C ASP A 759 19.01 -23.79 -25.82
N GLU A 760 17.76 -24.25 -25.87
CA GLU A 760 16.57 -23.40 -25.77
C GLU A 760 16.43 -22.82 -24.36
N THR A 761 16.54 -23.69 -23.35
CA THR A 761 16.49 -23.31 -21.94
C THR A 761 17.62 -22.35 -21.60
N LEU A 762 18.85 -22.63 -22.05
CA LEU A 762 19.99 -21.75 -21.85
C LEU A 762 19.80 -20.39 -22.54
N HIS A 763 19.25 -20.37 -23.76
CA HIS A 763 18.98 -19.13 -24.49
C HIS A 763 18.00 -18.23 -23.73
N GLU A 764 16.90 -18.79 -23.24
CA GLU A 764 15.88 -18.04 -22.51
C GLU A 764 16.37 -17.59 -21.13
N TRP A 765 17.07 -18.47 -20.40
CA TRP A 765 17.58 -18.13 -19.07
C TRP A 765 18.66 -17.04 -19.13
N ASN A 766 19.42 -16.92 -20.22
CA ASN A 766 20.40 -15.85 -20.39
C ASN A 766 19.79 -14.44 -20.59
N LYS A 767 18.47 -14.32 -20.71
CA LYS A 767 17.81 -13.02 -20.92
C LYS A 767 17.52 -12.25 -19.62
N PHE A 768 17.69 -12.86 -18.44
CA PHE A 768 17.43 -12.22 -17.14
C PHE A 768 18.54 -12.47 -16.11
N ASP A 769 18.60 -11.65 -15.06
CA ASP A 769 19.59 -11.80 -13.98
C ASP A 769 19.17 -12.91 -12.99
N HIS A 770 19.84 -14.07 -13.06
CA HIS A 770 19.60 -15.24 -12.19
C HIS A 770 19.69 -14.92 -10.70
N LYS A 771 20.49 -13.91 -10.32
CA LYS A 771 20.65 -13.50 -8.92
C LYS A 771 19.43 -12.78 -8.35
N THR A 772 18.45 -12.46 -9.18
CA THR A 772 17.23 -11.77 -8.72
C THR A 772 16.04 -12.71 -8.58
N THR A 773 16.16 -13.95 -9.07
CA THR A 773 15.08 -14.92 -9.08
C THR A 773 14.94 -15.63 -7.74
N MET A 774 13.73 -15.56 -7.17
CA MET A 774 13.33 -16.25 -5.95
C MET A 774 12.45 -17.47 -6.25
N THR A 775 11.58 -17.37 -7.27
CA THR A 775 10.69 -18.46 -7.68
C THR A 775 10.90 -18.78 -9.16
N LEU A 776 11.17 -20.04 -9.48
CA LEU A 776 11.28 -20.54 -10.85
C LEU A 776 10.17 -21.55 -11.12
N ARG A 777 9.23 -21.20 -12.00
CA ARG A 777 8.15 -22.07 -12.45
C ARG A 777 8.42 -22.53 -13.88
N ILE A 778 8.68 -23.82 -14.04
CA ILE A 778 8.89 -24.52 -15.30
C ILE A 778 7.58 -25.20 -15.68
N LEU A 779 6.96 -24.74 -16.77
CA LEU A 779 5.59 -25.12 -17.14
C LEU A 779 5.55 -25.68 -18.56
N HIS A 780 4.85 -26.79 -18.76
CA HIS A 780 4.54 -27.34 -20.10
C HIS A 780 5.74 -27.62 -21.00
N CYS A 781 6.86 -28.07 -20.43
CA CYS A 781 8.07 -28.40 -21.18
C CYS A 781 8.06 -29.88 -21.58
N PRO A 782 7.83 -30.22 -22.87
CA PRO A 782 7.73 -31.62 -23.31
C PRO A 782 9.06 -32.37 -23.35
N ALA A 783 10.20 -31.67 -23.28
CA ALA A 783 11.53 -32.26 -23.24
C ALA A 783 12.50 -31.37 -22.44
N LEU A 784 12.27 -31.25 -21.13
CA LEU A 784 13.05 -30.38 -20.24
C LEU A 784 14.45 -30.94 -19.99
N GLU A 785 15.45 -30.13 -20.30
CA GLU A 785 16.86 -30.34 -19.98
C GLU A 785 17.37 -29.15 -19.16
N ILE A 786 17.84 -29.40 -17.93
CA ILE A 786 18.29 -28.34 -17.01
C ILE A 786 19.75 -27.97 -17.29
N PRO A 787 20.07 -26.70 -17.59
CA PRO A 787 21.43 -26.26 -17.90
C PRO A 787 22.29 -26.00 -16.66
N ALA A 788 23.62 -25.95 -16.87
CA ALA A 788 24.60 -25.59 -15.83
C ALA A 788 24.42 -24.19 -15.24
N SER A 789 23.78 -23.28 -15.97
CA SER A 789 23.40 -21.97 -15.45
C SER A 789 22.42 -22.04 -14.27
N PHE A 790 21.76 -23.18 -14.03
CA PHE A 790 20.91 -23.37 -12.85
C PHE A 790 21.67 -23.12 -11.54
N GLN A 791 22.96 -23.44 -11.47
CA GLN A 791 23.77 -23.16 -10.28
C GLN A 791 23.90 -21.65 -9.95
N ASN A 792 23.63 -20.77 -10.92
CA ASN A 792 23.77 -19.32 -10.78
C ASN A 792 22.54 -18.65 -10.16
N PHE A 793 21.63 -19.41 -9.55
CA PHE A 793 20.42 -18.93 -8.86
C PHE A 793 20.59 -19.00 -7.32
N PRO A 794 21.42 -18.12 -6.72
CA PRO A 794 21.81 -18.21 -5.31
C PRO A 794 20.70 -17.88 -4.31
N HIS A 795 19.61 -17.24 -4.77
CA HIS A 795 18.49 -16.78 -3.94
C HIS A 795 17.19 -17.51 -4.28
N LEU A 796 17.28 -18.64 -4.99
CA LEU A 796 16.13 -19.45 -5.35
C LEU A 796 15.55 -20.12 -4.11
N GLN A 797 14.29 -19.81 -3.82
CA GLN A 797 13.53 -20.33 -2.68
C GLN A 797 12.52 -21.38 -3.11
N GLN A 798 11.97 -21.24 -4.31
CA GLN A 798 10.92 -22.13 -4.79
C GLN A 798 11.15 -22.54 -6.23
N VAL A 799 10.99 -23.83 -6.49
CA VAL A 799 10.98 -24.40 -7.85
C VAL A 799 9.66 -25.13 -8.05
N VAL A 800 8.97 -24.81 -9.14
CA VAL A 800 7.78 -25.53 -9.58
C VAL A 800 8.04 -26.13 -10.94
N VAL A 801 7.84 -27.42 -11.10
CA VAL A 801 7.83 -28.10 -12.40
C VAL A 801 6.44 -28.67 -12.60
N TYR A 802 5.72 -28.19 -13.62
CA TYR A 802 4.31 -28.52 -13.82
C TYR A 802 4.05 -28.98 -15.25
N ASN A 803 3.31 -30.09 -15.39
CA ASN A 803 2.90 -30.70 -16.66
C ASN A 803 4.03 -30.77 -17.69
N SER A 804 5.18 -31.36 -17.33
CA SER A 804 6.40 -31.36 -18.13
C SER A 804 7.02 -32.75 -18.21
N THR A 805 7.95 -33.00 -19.12
CA THR A 805 8.74 -34.25 -19.18
C THR A 805 10.19 -33.91 -18.94
N ILE A 806 10.81 -34.48 -17.91
CA ILE A 806 12.23 -34.26 -17.60
C ILE A 806 13.04 -35.29 -18.37
N VAL A 807 13.86 -34.81 -19.31
CA VAL A 807 14.75 -35.64 -20.13
C VAL A 807 16.14 -35.71 -19.49
N ASP A 808 16.69 -34.57 -19.08
CA ASP A 808 17.98 -34.50 -18.40
C ASP A 808 17.96 -33.46 -17.25
N TRP A 809 18.35 -33.92 -16.07
CA TRP A 809 18.67 -33.07 -14.93
C TRP A 809 19.81 -33.75 -14.17
N SER A 810 21.02 -33.39 -14.57
CA SER A 810 22.24 -34.05 -14.12
C SER A 810 22.66 -33.62 -12.70
N VAL A 811 23.59 -34.38 -12.12
CA VAL A 811 24.19 -34.11 -10.79
C VAL A 811 24.94 -32.77 -10.76
N GLU A 812 25.50 -32.35 -11.89
CA GLU A 812 26.17 -31.04 -11.99
C GLU A 812 25.18 -29.91 -11.73
N ASN A 813 23.92 -30.08 -12.11
CA ASN A 813 22.89 -29.03 -12.01
C ASN A 813 21.95 -29.30 -10.83
N ALA A 814 22.47 -29.98 -9.80
CA ALA A 814 21.69 -30.41 -8.66
C ALA A 814 21.33 -29.27 -7.72
N ILE A 815 20.20 -29.42 -7.04
CA ILE A 815 19.83 -28.54 -5.93
C ILE A 815 20.72 -28.89 -4.72
N THR A 816 21.51 -27.92 -4.27
CA THR A 816 22.47 -28.09 -3.17
C THR A 816 22.43 -26.89 -2.23
N SER A 817 22.78 -27.09 -0.98
CA SER A 817 22.98 -26.04 0.03
C SER A 817 24.09 -25.05 -0.32
N THR A 818 24.98 -25.41 -1.25
CA THR A 818 26.05 -24.51 -1.73
C THR A 818 25.55 -23.57 -2.82
N ASN A 819 24.84 -24.09 -3.83
CA ASN A 819 24.39 -23.31 -4.97
C ASN A 819 23.00 -22.68 -4.75
N HIS A 820 22.16 -23.32 -3.95
CA HIS A 820 20.78 -22.93 -3.66
C HIS A 820 20.53 -22.91 -2.14
N PRO A 821 21.30 -22.12 -1.36
CA PRO A 821 21.20 -22.13 0.10
C PRO A 821 19.83 -21.68 0.64
N ASP A 822 19.08 -20.92 -0.16
CA ASP A 822 17.82 -20.30 0.24
C ASP A 822 16.58 -21.15 -0.16
N MET A 823 16.75 -22.36 -0.69
CA MET A 823 15.65 -23.23 -1.15
C MET A 823 14.74 -23.65 0.03
N ILE A 824 13.43 -23.55 -0.18
CA ILE A 824 12.39 -23.86 0.80
C ILE A 824 11.36 -24.84 0.24
N ILE A 825 10.94 -24.71 -1.02
CA ILE A 825 9.85 -25.53 -1.56
C ILE A 825 10.14 -26.03 -2.98
N LEU A 826 9.99 -27.34 -3.19
CA LEU A 826 10.05 -27.98 -4.51
C LEU A 826 8.70 -28.62 -4.85
N TYR A 827 8.06 -28.15 -5.92
CA TYR A 827 6.87 -28.75 -6.51
C TYR A 827 7.23 -29.41 -7.84
N VAL A 828 6.82 -30.66 -8.02
CA VAL A 828 6.95 -31.44 -9.25
C VAL A 828 5.62 -32.15 -9.44
N VAL A 829 4.79 -31.62 -10.34
CA VAL A 829 3.39 -32.01 -10.46
C VAL A 829 3.03 -32.32 -11.90
N ARG A 830 2.42 -33.48 -12.16
CA ARG A 830 2.15 -33.98 -13.53
C ARG A 830 3.41 -34.07 -14.39
N VAL A 831 4.53 -34.45 -13.80
CA VAL A 831 5.80 -34.52 -14.50
C VAL A 831 6.07 -35.94 -14.95
N ASN A 832 6.40 -36.15 -16.21
CA ASN A 832 6.82 -37.46 -16.69
C ASN A 832 8.34 -37.58 -16.53
N MET A 833 8.78 -38.55 -15.74
CA MET A 833 10.19 -38.83 -15.49
C MET A 833 10.69 -39.96 -16.40
N THR A 834 11.94 -39.89 -16.82
CA THR A 834 12.61 -41.00 -17.52
C THR A 834 12.63 -42.24 -16.62
N ASP A 835 12.12 -43.36 -17.13
CA ASP A 835 12.00 -44.66 -16.44
C ASP A 835 11.21 -44.65 -15.11
N GLY A 836 10.42 -43.59 -14.84
CA GLY A 836 9.64 -43.48 -13.59
C GLY A 836 10.50 -43.23 -12.35
N MET A 837 11.76 -42.85 -12.52
CA MET A 837 12.71 -42.56 -11.43
C MET A 837 12.93 -41.06 -11.25
N LEU A 838 13.21 -40.64 -10.01
CA LEU A 838 13.60 -39.25 -9.73
C LEU A 838 14.94 -38.93 -10.44
N PRO A 839 15.11 -37.78 -11.10
CA PRO A 839 16.36 -37.48 -11.82
C PRO A 839 17.54 -37.20 -10.86
N PRO A 840 18.80 -37.45 -11.29
CA PRO A 840 19.98 -37.31 -10.42
C PRO A 840 20.17 -35.91 -9.80
N GLY A 841 19.79 -34.84 -10.50
CA GLY A 841 19.86 -33.47 -9.99
C GLY A 841 18.94 -33.18 -8.81
N LEU A 842 17.93 -34.03 -8.57
CA LEU A 842 17.04 -33.96 -7.40
C LEU A 842 17.44 -34.93 -6.27
N GLN A 843 18.54 -35.67 -6.42
CA GLN A 843 19.00 -36.67 -5.46
C GLN A 843 20.26 -36.25 -4.67
N SER A 844 20.56 -34.94 -4.61
CA SER A 844 21.78 -34.47 -3.95
C SER A 844 21.76 -34.70 -2.44
N LEU A 845 22.80 -35.33 -1.90
CA LEU A 845 22.99 -35.50 -0.45
C LEU A 845 23.23 -34.17 0.30
N SER A 846 23.48 -33.07 -0.42
CA SER A 846 23.71 -31.74 0.17
C SER A 846 22.49 -30.83 0.06
N PHE A 847 21.28 -31.38 -0.12
CA PHE A 847 20.05 -30.60 -0.28
C PHE A 847 19.78 -29.67 0.92
N PRO A 848 19.23 -28.45 0.70
CA PRO A 848 18.91 -27.51 1.77
C PRO A 848 17.91 -28.10 2.79
N PRO A 849 18.29 -28.19 4.09
CA PRO A 849 17.43 -28.79 5.10
C PRO A 849 16.21 -27.91 5.39
N GLY A 850 15.11 -28.52 5.83
CA GLY A 850 13.89 -27.77 6.17
C GLY A 850 12.94 -27.50 4.99
N SER A 851 13.23 -28.08 3.83
CA SER A 851 12.44 -27.86 2.62
C SER A 851 11.19 -28.73 2.56
N GLY A 852 10.11 -28.24 1.93
CA GLY A 852 8.95 -29.04 1.53
C GLY A 852 9.10 -29.59 0.11
N ILE A 853 8.86 -30.88 -0.08
CA ILE A 853 8.97 -31.57 -1.36
C ILE A 853 7.61 -32.17 -1.72
N TYR A 854 7.10 -31.78 -2.89
CA TYR A 854 5.79 -32.18 -3.39
C TYR A 854 5.97 -32.79 -4.78
N LEU A 855 5.79 -34.11 -4.89
CA LEU A 855 5.98 -34.91 -6.09
C LEU A 855 4.65 -35.60 -6.46
N GLU A 856 3.66 -34.87 -6.96
CA GLU A 856 2.29 -35.39 -7.13
C GLU A 856 1.97 -35.71 -8.60
N ASN A 857 1.17 -36.74 -8.85
CA ASN A 857 0.68 -37.13 -10.18
C ASN A 857 1.79 -37.30 -11.25
N SER A 858 3.00 -37.70 -10.84
CA SER A 858 4.23 -37.66 -11.68
C SER A 858 4.72 -39.03 -12.13
N ARG A 859 3.84 -40.04 -12.10
CA ARG A 859 4.12 -41.42 -12.56
C ARG A 859 5.34 -42.09 -11.92
N LEU A 860 5.75 -41.65 -10.73
CA LEU A 860 6.84 -42.28 -9.98
C LEU A 860 6.43 -43.68 -9.51
N THR A 861 7.30 -44.66 -9.70
CA THR A 861 7.00 -46.07 -9.32
C THR A 861 7.62 -46.48 -7.98
N GLU A 862 8.65 -45.76 -7.52
CA GLU A 862 9.35 -46.03 -6.27
C GLU A 862 9.80 -44.75 -5.57
N VAL A 863 9.87 -44.81 -4.24
CA VAL A 863 10.45 -43.75 -3.42
C VAL A 863 11.92 -44.08 -3.15
N VAL A 864 12.84 -43.31 -3.73
CA VAL A 864 14.28 -43.56 -3.60
C VAL A 864 14.79 -43.20 -2.19
N PRO A 865 15.76 -43.95 -1.62
CA PRO A 865 16.33 -43.64 -0.30
C PRO A 865 16.90 -42.22 -0.22
N ALA A 866 17.41 -41.69 -1.33
CA ALA A 866 17.98 -40.34 -1.44
C ALA A 866 17.08 -39.24 -0.86
N LEU A 867 15.75 -39.38 -0.96
CA LEU A 867 14.76 -38.42 -0.44
C LEU A 867 14.81 -38.30 1.09
N ALA A 868 15.10 -39.38 1.82
CA ALA A 868 15.26 -39.35 3.28
C ALA A 868 16.45 -38.47 3.70
N TRP A 869 17.54 -38.54 2.92
CA TRP A 869 18.77 -37.81 3.19
C TRP A 869 18.63 -36.29 2.97
N LEU A 870 17.58 -35.86 2.25
CA LEU A 870 17.27 -34.44 2.04
C LEU A 870 16.68 -33.78 3.30
N LYS A 871 16.24 -34.59 4.29
CA LYS A 871 15.57 -34.14 5.52
C LYS A 871 14.43 -33.13 5.25
N PRO A 872 13.46 -33.49 4.39
CA PRO A 872 12.34 -32.60 4.11
C PRO A 872 11.39 -32.53 5.31
N VAL A 873 10.77 -31.36 5.53
CA VAL A 873 9.72 -31.22 6.56
C VAL A 873 8.40 -31.84 6.06
N TYR A 874 8.13 -31.67 4.76
CA TYR A 874 6.96 -32.21 4.08
C TYR A 874 7.43 -33.05 2.89
N LEU A 875 6.95 -34.29 2.79
CA LEU A 875 7.12 -35.14 1.61
C LEU A 875 5.76 -35.61 1.13
N ILE A 876 5.28 -35.00 0.05
CA ILE A 876 3.94 -35.25 -0.50
C ILE A 876 4.08 -35.97 -1.83
N MET A 877 3.49 -37.16 -1.99
CA MET A 877 3.69 -38.01 -3.18
C MET A 877 2.38 -38.61 -3.74
N ASN A 878 1.25 -37.94 -3.50
CA ASN A 878 -0.08 -38.43 -3.88
C ASN A 878 -0.23 -38.72 -5.38
N ASN A 879 -1.07 -39.72 -5.70
CA ASN A 879 -1.44 -40.17 -7.06
C ASN A 879 -0.26 -40.58 -7.95
N ASN A 880 0.83 -41.07 -7.38
CA ASN A 880 1.87 -41.77 -8.14
C ASN A 880 1.63 -43.29 -8.09
N PRO A 881 1.98 -44.06 -9.13
CA PRO A 881 1.89 -45.52 -9.13
C PRO A 881 2.98 -46.18 -8.27
N ILE A 882 3.25 -45.65 -7.08
CA ILE A 882 4.25 -46.15 -6.14
C ILE A 882 3.78 -47.49 -5.60
N THR A 883 4.64 -48.50 -5.71
CA THR A 883 4.39 -49.84 -5.14
C THR A 883 5.31 -50.15 -3.97
N LYS A 884 6.37 -49.37 -3.76
CA LYS A 884 7.37 -49.60 -2.72
C LYS A 884 7.93 -48.29 -2.17
N VAL A 885 8.05 -48.22 -0.85
CA VAL A 885 8.68 -47.12 -0.12
C VAL A 885 9.92 -47.65 0.62
N SER A 886 11.01 -46.88 0.63
CA SER A 886 12.25 -47.27 1.30
C SER A 886 12.16 -47.09 2.82
N PRO A 887 12.74 -48.00 3.64
CA PRO A 887 12.74 -47.86 5.10
C PRO A 887 13.34 -46.54 5.60
N GLU A 888 14.38 -46.04 4.92
CA GLU A 888 15.13 -44.83 5.30
C GLU A 888 14.23 -43.59 5.37
N ILE A 889 13.09 -43.55 4.66
CA ILE A 889 12.11 -42.45 4.74
C ILE A 889 11.53 -42.33 6.15
N PHE A 890 11.29 -43.46 6.81
CA PHE A 890 10.73 -43.51 8.16
C PHE A 890 11.80 -43.36 9.25
N GLU A 891 13.08 -43.52 8.89
CA GLU A 891 14.23 -43.31 9.78
C GLU A 891 14.75 -41.86 9.73
N GLY A 892 14.32 -41.08 8.73
CA GLY A 892 14.69 -39.68 8.54
C GLY A 892 13.91 -38.68 9.41
N VAL A 893 14.41 -37.44 9.51
CA VAL A 893 13.67 -36.33 10.14
C VAL A 893 12.66 -35.78 9.14
N LEU A 894 11.43 -36.32 9.20
CA LEU A 894 10.30 -36.00 8.34
C LEU A 894 9.06 -35.77 9.20
N ASN A 895 8.33 -34.67 8.99
CA ASN A 895 7.17 -34.33 9.82
C ASN A 895 5.84 -34.79 9.18
N TYR A 896 5.73 -34.72 7.85
CA TYR A 896 4.52 -35.04 7.11
C TYR A 896 4.84 -35.90 5.89
N LEU A 897 4.22 -37.07 5.80
CA LEU A 897 4.32 -37.98 4.66
C LEU A 897 2.92 -38.24 4.08
N THR A 898 2.75 -38.02 2.78
CA THR A 898 1.49 -38.37 2.10
C THR A 898 1.74 -39.23 0.87
N LEU A 899 1.02 -40.33 0.80
CA LEU A 899 1.10 -41.41 -0.18
C LEU A 899 -0.30 -41.79 -0.67
N GLY A 900 -1.26 -40.86 -0.58
CA GLY A 900 -2.64 -41.10 -0.96
C GLY A 900 -2.80 -41.38 -2.45
N GLY A 901 -3.71 -42.28 -2.82
CA GLY A 901 -3.95 -42.67 -4.22
C GLY A 901 -2.78 -43.40 -4.89
N THR A 902 -1.86 -43.97 -4.12
CA THR A 902 -0.75 -44.79 -4.62
C THR A 902 -1.14 -46.28 -4.73
N LYS A 903 -0.29 -47.11 -5.35
CA LYS A 903 -0.50 -48.57 -5.48
C LYS A 903 0.18 -49.37 -4.38
N LEU A 904 0.25 -48.79 -3.19
CA LEU A 904 0.94 -49.37 -2.04
C LEU A 904 0.06 -50.48 -1.44
N THR A 905 0.64 -51.68 -1.26
CA THR A 905 -0.03 -52.81 -0.60
C THR A 905 0.45 -53.01 0.84
N GLU A 906 1.68 -52.58 1.14
CA GLU A 906 2.29 -52.66 2.47
C GLU A 906 3.33 -51.55 2.65
N LEU A 907 3.53 -51.14 3.91
CA LEU A 907 4.66 -50.28 4.31
C LEU A 907 5.95 -51.12 4.43
N PRO A 908 7.16 -50.50 4.45
CA PRO A 908 8.41 -51.26 4.55
C PRO A 908 8.49 -52.07 5.85
N GLN A 909 8.88 -53.35 5.74
CA GLN A 909 9.00 -54.25 6.88
C GLN A 909 10.21 -53.92 7.79
N ASN A 910 11.34 -53.54 7.21
CA ASN A 910 12.64 -53.43 7.89
C ASN A 910 12.98 -51.98 8.28
N VAL A 911 12.14 -51.31 9.06
CA VAL A 911 12.45 -50.00 9.65
C VAL A 911 13.13 -50.22 11.00
N ALA A 912 14.41 -49.87 11.13
CA ALA A 912 15.21 -50.16 12.32
C ALA A 912 14.99 -49.12 13.43
N GLU A 913 14.98 -47.84 13.07
CA GLU A 913 14.82 -46.72 14.00
C GLU A 913 13.76 -45.73 13.48
N PRO A 914 12.46 -45.97 13.73
CA PRO A 914 11.41 -45.07 13.28
C PRO A 914 11.52 -43.70 13.96
N SER A 915 11.44 -42.65 13.16
CA SER A 915 11.60 -41.26 13.59
C SER A 915 10.33 -40.74 14.25
N THR A 916 10.43 -40.32 15.52
CA THR A 916 9.33 -39.67 16.26
C THR A 916 9.01 -38.24 15.77
N ALA A 917 9.74 -37.74 14.78
CA ALA A 917 9.43 -36.47 14.15
C ALA A 917 8.19 -36.57 13.23
N LEU A 918 7.78 -37.76 12.82
CA LEU A 918 6.64 -37.96 11.93
C LEU A 918 5.32 -37.76 12.68
N TYR A 919 4.61 -36.68 12.34
CA TYR A 919 3.33 -36.31 12.97
C TYR A 919 2.11 -36.62 12.11
N TYR A 920 2.29 -36.97 10.84
CA TYR A 920 1.17 -37.24 9.94
C TYR A 920 1.59 -38.16 8.80
N LEU A 921 0.85 -39.25 8.63
CA LEU A 921 0.98 -40.22 7.55
C LEU A 921 -0.37 -40.40 6.84
N ASP A 922 -0.43 -40.03 5.58
CA ASP A 922 -1.60 -40.25 4.72
C ASP A 922 -1.33 -41.39 3.73
N ILE A 923 -2.16 -42.42 3.77
CA ILE A 923 -2.18 -43.58 2.85
C ILE A 923 -3.61 -43.82 2.34
N THR A 924 -4.41 -42.77 2.24
CA THR A 924 -5.79 -42.81 1.75
C THR A 924 -5.85 -43.38 0.32
N ASP A 925 -6.91 -44.13 -0.01
CA ASP A 925 -7.11 -44.75 -1.32
C ASP A 925 -5.93 -45.64 -1.79
N THR A 926 -5.30 -46.36 -0.86
CA THR A 926 -4.27 -47.39 -1.12
C THR A 926 -4.80 -48.81 -0.91
N ASP A 927 -4.03 -49.83 -1.30
CA ASP A 927 -4.36 -51.25 -1.14
C ASP A 927 -3.84 -51.85 0.19
N VAL A 928 -3.50 -51.01 1.17
CA VAL A 928 -2.97 -51.44 2.47
C VAL A 928 -4.02 -52.19 3.29
N THR A 929 -3.65 -53.37 3.80
CA THR A 929 -4.54 -54.27 4.56
C THR A 929 -4.08 -54.55 5.99
N PHE A 930 -2.83 -54.23 6.34
CA PHE A 930 -2.24 -54.44 7.67
C PHE A 930 -1.11 -53.44 7.96
N PHE A 931 -0.67 -53.37 9.23
CA PHE A 931 0.44 -52.54 9.68
C PHE A 931 1.51 -53.34 10.43
N TRP A 932 2.76 -52.89 10.35
CA TRP A 932 3.92 -53.51 11.02
C TRP A 932 4.12 -52.99 12.45
N ALA A 933 4.70 -53.81 13.33
CA ALA A 933 4.90 -53.49 14.75
C ALA A 933 5.81 -52.29 15.03
N TRP A 934 6.65 -51.87 14.08
CA TRP A 934 7.48 -50.68 14.25
C TRP A 934 6.66 -49.38 14.27
N MET A 935 5.39 -49.40 13.87
CA MET A 935 4.50 -48.23 13.89
C MET A 935 3.94 -47.92 15.28
N ASP A 936 3.86 -48.89 16.18
CA ASP A 936 3.23 -48.74 17.49
C ASP A 936 3.84 -47.60 18.31
N PRO A 937 5.18 -47.47 18.41
CA PRO A 937 5.79 -46.35 19.14
C PRO A 937 5.44 -44.96 18.58
N LEU A 938 5.19 -44.86 17.27
CA LEU A 938 4.81 -43.60 16.62
C LEU A 938 3.37 -43.21 16.96
N VAL A 939 2.46 -44.18 16.92
CA VAL A 939 1.06 -43.98 17.30
C VAL A 939 0.94 -43.62 18.78
N GLU A 940 1.72 -44.30 19.63
CA GLU A 940 1.72 -44.07 21.08
C GLU A 940 2.24 -42.67 21.47
N ASP A 941 3.26 -42.15 20.78
CA ASP A 941 3.82 -40.80 21.03
C ASP A 941 2.82 -39.67 20.69
N MET A 942 1.87 -39.93 19.79
CA MET A 942 0.92 -38.94 19.26
C MET A 942 -0.42 -38.85 20.00
N PHE A 943 -0.65 -39.67 21.02
CA PHE A 943 -1.92 -39.65 21.76
C PHE A 943 -2.17 -38.28 22.42
N GLY A 944 -3.13 -37.52 21.87
CA GLY A 944 -3.62 -36.25 22.44
C GLY A 944 -3.46 -35.00 21.56
N ALA A 945 -2.87 -35.11 20.36
CA ALA A 945 -2.68 -33.98 19.44
C ALA A 945 -3.60 -34.04 18.20
N MET A 946 -3.56 -35.13 17.40
CA MET A 946 -4.40 -35.47 16.23
C MET A 946 -4.13 -36.95 15.83
N PRO A 947 -4.99 -37.63 15.03
CA PRO A 947 -4.66 -38.96 14.50
C PRO A 947 -3.41 -38.91 13.63
N LEU A 948 -2.46 -39.81 13.90
CA LEU A 948 -1.21 -39.94 13.13
C LEU A 948 -1.49 -40.42 11.70
N LEU A 949 -2.44 -41.34 11.52
CA LEU A 949 -2.64 -42.09 10.29
C LEU A 949 -3.99 -41.73 9.64
N SER A 950 -3.96 -41.34 8.37
CA SER A 950 -5.15 -41.24 7.52
C SER A 950 -5.12 -42.37 6.50
N ALA A 951 -6.18 -43.19 6.46
CA ALA A 951 -6.23 -44.40 5.65
C ALA A 951 -7.61 -44.63 5.01
N GLY A 952 -8.42 -43.57 4.85
CA GLY A 952 -9.73 -43.65 4.19
C GLY A 952 -9.67 -44.38 2.86
N GLY A 953 -10.73 -45.09 2.47
CA GLY A 953 -10.76 -45.82 1.19
C GLY A 953 -9.86 -47.07 1.12
N SER A 954 -8.96 -47.31 2.08
CA SER A 954 -8.14 -48.52 2.12
C SER A 954 -8.93 -49.78 2.54
N PRO A 955 -8.48 -50.99 2.14
CA PRO A 955 -9.02 -52.24 2.65
C PRO A 955 -8.98 -52.36 4.18
N TYR A 956 -7.94 -51.82 4.82
CA TYR A 956 -7.84 -51.78 6.28
C TYR A 956 -9.00 -51.00 6.92
N CYS A 957 -9.33 -49.81 6.41
CA CYS A 957 -10.46 -49.02 6.91
C CYS A 957 -11.82 -49.68 6.63
N SER A 958 -11.95 -50.43 5.53
CA SER A 958 -13.13 -51.26 5.28
C SER A 958 -13.29 -52.39 6.31
N ASP A 959 -12.19 -52.97 6.78
CA ASP A 959 -12.22 -53.96 7.87
C ASP A 959 -12.56 -53.30 9.19
N LEU A 960 -11.97 -52.15 9.48
CA LEU A 960 -12.24 -51.39 10.69
C LEU A 960 -13.72 -50.99 10.80
N ASP A 961 -14.33 -50.47 9.72
CA ASP A 961 -15.77 -50.18 9.69
C ASP A 961 -16.62 -51.44 9.91
N SER A 962 -16.20 -52.58 9.34
CA SER A 962 -16.89 -53.86 9.52
C SER A 962 -16.81 -54.37 10.96
N ILE A 963 -15.67 -54.19 11.63
CA ILE A 963 -15.47 -54.54 13.04
C ILE A 963 -16.30 -53.62 13.93
N MET A 964 -16.20 -52.31 13.73
CA MET A 964 -16.89 -51.30 14.54
C MET A 964 -18.42 -51.34 14.39
N SER A 965 -18.91 -51.75 13.21
CA SER A 965 -20.35 -51.95 12.96
C SER A 965 -20.86 -53.35 13.36
N GLY A 966 -19.98 -54.22 13.88
CA GLY A 966 -20.33 -55.58 14.30
C GLY A 966 -20.62 -56.56 13.17
N LYS A 967 -20.22 -56.24 11.93
CA LYS A 967 -20.35 -57.12 10.74
C LYS A 967 -19.23 -58.16 10.67
N SER A 968 -18.06 -57.87 11.23
CA SER A 968 -16.92 -58.78 11.37
C SER A 968 -16.43 -58.78 12.82
N SER A 969 -15.80 -59.86 13.27
CA SER A 969 -15.16 -59.95 14.58
C SER A 969 -13.63 -59.77 14.53
N ASP A 970 -13.05 -59.71 13.34
CA ASP A 970 -11.61 -59.63 13.11
C ASP A 970 -11.28 -58.98 11.75
N PHE A 971 -10.01 -58.63 11.53
CA PHE A 971 -9.48 -58.13 10.25
C PHE A 971 -9.44 -59.24 9.19
N ARG A 972 -9.43 -58.89 7.89
CA ARG A 972 -9.44 -59.88 6.80
C ARG A 972 -8.15 -60.68 6.70
N ILE A 973 -7.04 -60.10 7.16
CA ILE A 973 -5.73 -60.74 7.20
C ILE A 973 -5.50 -61.28 8.62
N PRO A 974 -5.20 -62.59 8.77
CA PRO A 974 -4.86 -63.16 10.07
C PRO A 974 -3.63 -62.48 10.68
N PHE A 975 -3.63 -62.32 12.00
CA PHE A 975 -2.47 -61.78 12.70
C PHE A 975 -1.23 -62.68 12.53
N GLU A 976 -0.13 -62.09 12.07
CA GLU A 976 1.18 -62.74 11.96
C GLU A 976 2.22 -62.09 12.89
N MET A 977 3.23 -62.87 13.27
CA MET A 977 4.34 -62.37 14.09
C MET A 977 5.11 -61.29 13.32
N GLY A 978 5.07 -60.05 13.82
CA GLY A 978 5.66 -58.87 13.18
C GLY A 978 4.65 -57.80 12.82
N TYR A 979 3.36 -58.13 12.76
CA TYR A 979 2.29 -57.14 12.62
C TYR A 979 2.06 -56.37 13.92
N SER A 980 1.49 -55.17 13.78
CA SER A 980 1.19 -54.26 14.88
C SER A 980 0.19 -54.87 15.85
N PRO A 981 0.58 -55.21 17.10
CA PRO A 981 -0.38 -55.65 18.12
C PRO A 981 -1.34 -54.53 18.54
N LEU A 982 -1.02 -53.27 18.27
CA LEU A 982 -1.90 -52.13 18.51
C LEU A 982 -2.95 -51.97 17.39
N LEU A 983 -2.50 -51.85 16.14
CA LEU A 983 -3.35 -51.54 14.97
C LEU A 983 -4.04 -52.79 14.39
N MET A 984 -3.59 -54.01 14.70
CA MET A 984 -4.23 -55.26 14.24
C MET A 984 -5.02 -55.96 15.34
N ASN A 985 -5.36 -55.28 16.44
CA ASN A 985 -6.14 -55.85 17.54
C ASN A 985 -7.61 -55.39 17.51
N ALA A 986 -8.48 -56.29 17.05
CA ALA A 986 -9.92 -56.04 16.90
C ALA A 986 -10.73 -56.08 18.22
N SER A 987 -10.09 -56.25 19.38
CA SER A 987 -10.79 -56.33 20.66
C SER A 987 -11.54 -55.04 21.00
N GLU A 988 -12.73 -55.16 21.61
CA GLU A 988 -13.55 -54.00 22.02
C GLU A 988 -12.79 -53.04 22.96
N GLU A 989 -11.90 -53.57 23.80
CA GLU A 989 -11.04 -52.78 24.69
C GLU A 989 -10.09 -51.86 23.92
N ASN A 990 -9.74 -52.19 22.68
CA ASN A 990 -8.80 -51.45 21.84
C ASN A 990 -9.49 -50.48 20.86
N TRP A 991 -10.83 -50.47 20.79
CA TRP A 991 -11.56 -49.64 19.82
C TRP A 991 -11.27 -48.15 19.94
N GLY A 992 -11.13 -47.63 21.16
CA GLY A 992 -10.80 -46.22 21.40
C GLY A 992 -9.43 -45.84 20.84
N THR A 993 -8.44 -46.73 21.00
CA THR A 993 -7.10 -46.58 20.45
C THR A 993 -7.12 -46.57 18.92
N LEU A 994 -7.84 -47.50 18.29
CA LEU A 994 -7.95 -47.59 16.83
C LEU A 994 -8.59 -46.33 16.22
N LEU A 995 -9.69 -45.84 16.82
CA LEU A 995 -10.37 -44.61 16.39
C LEU A 995 -9.55 -43.34 16.63
N GLN A 996 -8.64 -43.36 17.60
CA GLN A 996 -7.72 -42.25 17.86
C GLN A 996 -6.49 -42.29 16.94
N ALA A 997 -6.02 -43.50 16.59
CA ALA A 997 -4.82 -43.70 15.79
C ALA A 997 -5.07 -43.55 14.28
N VAL A 998 -6.23 -43.99 13.80
CA VAL A 998 -6.55 -44.09 12.36
C VAL A 998 -7.81 -43.30 12.03
N ASP A 999 -7.66 -42.35 11.11
CA ASP A 999 -8.77 -41.65 10.47
C ASP A 999 -9.15 -42.34 9.16
N CYS A 1000 -10.36 -42.93 9.14
CA CYS A 1000 -10.95 -43.58 7.97
C CYS A 1000 -11.89 -42.68 7.18
N SER A 1001 -11.93 -41.39 7.47
CA SER A 1001 -12.69 -40.41 6.71
C SER A 1001 -12.18 -40.32 5.26
N PRO A 1002 -13.06 -39.99 4.28
CA PRO A 1002 -12.62 -39.74 2.91
C PRO A 1002 -11.61 -38.57 2.87
N PRO A 1003 -10.70 -38.55 1.89
CA PRO A 1003 -9.66 -37.52 1.80
C PRO A 1003 -10.29 -36.13 1.58
N LEU A 1004 -9.69 -35.10 2.17
CA LEU A 1004 -10.13 -33.71 2.02
C LEU A 1004 -9.89 -33.15 0.60
N GLY A 1005 -9.06 -33.82 -0.21
CA GLY A 1005 -8.79 -33.48 -1.60
C GLY A 1005 -7.90 -34.53 -2.28
N THR A 1006 -7.87 -34.56 -3.61
CA THR A 1006 -7.07 -35.54 -4.37
C THR A 1006 -5.57 -35.23 -4.36
N THR A 1007 -5.19 -33.96 -4.21
CA THR A 1007 -3.80 -33.48 -4.17
C THR A 1007 -3.66 -32.36 -3.15
N HIS A 1008 -2.48 -32.24 -2.52
CA HIS A 1008 -2.15 -31.09 -1.67
C HIS A 1008 -1.81 -29.85 -2.51
N PHE A 1009 -1.17 -30.06 -3.66
CA PHE A 1009 -1.05 -29.02 -4.67
C PHE A 1009 -2.44 -28.65 -5.21
N PRO A 1010 -2.76 -27.35 -5.40
CA PRO A 1010 -4.06 -26.89 -5.89
C PRO A 1010 -4.22 -27.16 -7.39
N LEU A 1011 -4.25 -28.45 -7.75
CA LEU A 1011 -4.15 -28.95 -9.12
C LEU A 1011 -5.28 -28.44 -10.00
N GLU A 1012 -6.52 -28.46 -9.53
CA GLU A 1012 -7.68 -27.97 -10.29
C GLU A 1012 -7.57 -26.48 -10.62
N SER A 1013 -7.08 -25.68 -9.68
CA SER A 1013 -6.87 -24.24 -9.87
C SER A 1013 -5.79 -23.98 -10.94
N TRP A 1014 -4.70 -24.75 -10.90
CA TRP A 1014 -3.62 -24.66 -11.87
C TRP A 1014 -4.00 -25.18 -13.26
N ASP A 1015 -4.72 -26.28 -13.33
CA ASP A 1015 -5.27 -26.83 -14.57
C ASP A 1015 -6.16 -25.80 -15.26
N LYS A 1016 -7.03 -25.14 -14.49
CA LYS A 1016 -7.89 -24.06 -14.96
C LYS A 1016 -7.10 -22.82 -15.38
N MET A 1017 -6.08 -22.44 -14.60
CA MET A 1017 -5.23 -21.28 -14.87
C MET A 1017 -4.43 -21.44 -16.16
N TYR A 1018 -3.91 -22.65 -16.42
CA TYR A 1018 -3.06 -22.93 -17.56
C TYR A 1018 -3.76 -23.67 -18.71
N GLY A 1019 -5.08 -23.84 -18.64
CA GLY A 1019 -5.91 -24.30 -19.76
C GLY A 1019 -5.73 -25.77 -20.13
N ILE A 1020 -5.37 -26.64 -19.18
CA ILE A 1020 -5.43 -28.09 -19.38
C ILE A 1020 -6.83 -28.54 -18.93
N GLU A 1021 -7.82 -28.42 -19.81
CA GLU A 1021 -9.02 -29.24 -19.65
C GLU A 1021 -8.59 -30.70 -19.80
N LEU A 1022 -8.71 -31.48 -18.72
CA LEU A 1022 -8.61 -32.93 -18.75
C LEU A 1022 -9.63 -33.45 -19.78
N ALA A 1023 -9.13 -34.00 -20.88
CA ALA A 1023 -9.93 -34.80 -21.79
C ALA A 1023 -10.28 -36.16 -21.17
#